data_AF-A0AA48L015-F1
#
_entry.id   AF-A0AA48L015-F1
#
_cell.length_a   1.000
_cell.length_b   1.000
_cell.length_c   1.000
_cell.angle_alpha   90.00
_cell.angle_beta   90.00
_cell.angle_gamma   90.00
#
_symmetry.space_group_name_H-M   'P 1'
#
loop_
_entity.id
_entity.type
_entity.pdbx_description
1 polymer ?
#
loop_
_entity_poly.entity_id
_entity_poly.type
_entity_poly.pdbx_seq_one_letter_code
_entity_poly.pdbx_strand_id
1 'polypeptide(L)'
;MLCLGPRDKPIRLPDEGSESDFVLEEVYALDEKVLAVAPPSEEEMQTRLKDLRQAIAEAKLDWYVVPSQDEHMSEYTADSDKRRDWISGFDGSAGTALVPSAGIEGDALLFVDSRYWILAERMVPKKGWKVVRVGATGGNGDAAVAGGWTEYVSNDLPDGSRIGIDPKLISVDFARTIEARLSVVNTRLIPLNENLVDVVHTPAPRSLNPLAHYPYTLSGEKTDAKLKRIRAQLTKYTHSDQWIYLLPTITTIPWLLNYRGSDVEYTPVAFAYCVITATDCALFVDKRKVQGDDEMLADFENAGVTLKAYGVDEVQKFVQASVKAVGGKKAQIFAARTSSWALAKACEPAHVNTIACPVDEAKVLKNPVELQNFRNAYLRDGRAMARWMAWLENRLVKEGKDVGEWAAAMVLARYRRQEDMYAGLAYGDISATGPNAASGHYAPSRGNEAQIDITTPYVIDSGPQYLDATIDTTRTLFMGKDASADLKRQYTRVLQGYLAVANATFPLGADASGLNAFSRKHLWEDGLDFGHGLGHGVANYGTVHEFPTGFVHGFSYKPGHVTTIEPGFYLEGKYGMRIESTFICKEVETQFEFATKWLGFECVTRVPIDNRLVDWNLLTKDEIKSLNEYNKMVEDALLPLLDDDLDKDARDWVKKMCKPHFIWPWTASMGLFDDYLTFTTPVGQSALPPPGTHLLVTDALTASANVVLYHLFMSASAARVPIIWVDFRHETLASFDTVLRRLGSPLKRVTYISPSPLPPSLNLPSNPSSPQPALFNPEPTLAPTVAVVRTALQSSSNALVVLDGLSELLDMGFSATLITQAVRALLSDARAVGGCVVSTAHENEELTRPLLRLGPWWRVSGLTPRSGEVSGEISAIPGECGPAVSRDKAVQFRLEPAAVRVFPKGTGRGYL
;
A
#
# COMPACT_ATOMS: atom_id res chain seq x y z
N MET A 1 19.75 -20.28 21.93
CA MET A 1 18.70 -20.37 22.97
C MET A 1 18.09 -18.99 23.08
N LEU A 2 16.98 -18.76 22.37
CA LEU A 2 16.35 -17.44 22.21
C LEU A 2 15.68 -17.02 23.52
N CYS A 3 15.73 -15.73 23.87
CA CYS A 3 15.14 -15.14 25.08
C CYS A 3 13.60 -15.09 25.04
N LEU A 4 12.98 -16.25 24.84
CA LEU A 4 11.63 -16.56 25.27
C LEU A 4 11.77 -17.84 26.10
N GLY A 5 11.25 -17.80 27.33
CA GLY A 5 11.25 -18.95 28.23
C GLY A 5 10.67 -20.22 27.58
N PRO A 6 10.85 -21.39 28.23
CA PRO A 6 10.43 -22.66 27.67
C PRO A 6 8.95 -22.65 27.31
N ARG A 7 8.66 -22.75 26.01
CA ARG A 7 7.45 -23.30 25.40
C ARG A 7 6.22 -23.29 26.34
N ASP A 8 5.52 -22.17 26.40
CA ASP A 8 4.07 -22.33 26.29
C ASP A 8 3.84 -22.80 24.86
N LYS A 9 3.19 -23.97 24.74
CA LYS A 9 2.71 -24.51 23.45
C LYS A 9 2.01 -23.38 22.69
N PRO A 10 1.90 -23.42 21.33
CA PRO A 10 0.89 -22.60 20.67
C PRO A 10 -0.40 -22.78 21.48
N ILE A 11 -0.98 -21.68 21.95
CA ILE A 11 -2.26 -21.73 22.66
C ILE A 11 -3.21 -22.36 21.64
N ARG A 12 -3.38 -23.69 21.73
CA ARG A 12 -4.49 -24.38 21.09
C ARG A 12 -5.69 -23.87 21.85
N LEU A 13 -6.50 -23.07 21.16
CA LEU A 13 -7.78 -22.63 21.67
C LEU A 13 -8.59 -23.89 22.06
N PRO A 14 -9.33 -23.85 23.18
CA PRO A 14 -10.31 -24.88 23.49
C PRO A 14 -11.35 -24.93 22.37
N ASP A 15 -11.74 -26.14 21.96
CA ASP A 15 -12.89 -26.34 21.08
C ASP A 15 -14.17 -25.91 21.82
N GLU A 16 -15.01 -25.11 21.12
CA GLU A 16 -16.42 -24.75 21.40
C GLU A 16 -16.74 -23.42 22.14
N GLY A 17 -17.33 -22.46 21.39
CA GLY A 17 -18.19 -21.37 21.90
C GLY A 17 -17.70 -19.93 21.65
N SER A 18 -18.45 -19.16 20.83
CA SER A 18 -18.23 -17.75 20.42
C SER A 18 -16.81 -17.18 20.62
N GLU A 19 -15.87 -17.65 19.81
CA GLU A 19 -14.43 -17.30 19.83
C GLU A 19 -14.13 -15.78 19.83
N SER A 20 -15.06 -14.94 19.39
CA SER A 20 -14.84 -13.51 19.17
C SER A 20 -14.90 -12.63 20.42
N ASP A 21 -15.71 -12.98 21.43
CA ASP A 21 -15.76 -12.24 22.70
C ASP A 21 -14.62 -12.65 23.65
N PHE A 22 -14.23 -13.94 23.62
CA PHE A 22 -13.10 -14.46 24.39
C PHE A 22 -11.77 -13.79 24.02
N VAL A 23 -11.54 -13.48 22.74
CA VAL A 23 -10.30 -12.83 22.29
C VAL A 23 -10.15 -11.41 22.87
N LEU A 24 -11.22 -10.62 22.92
CA LEU A 24 -11.16 -9.28 23.52
C LEU A 24 -11.06 -9.35 25.04
N GLU A 25 -11.84 -10.23 25.68
CA GLU A 25 -11.75 -10.45 27.14
C GLU A 25 -10.36 -10.90 27.56
N GLU A 26 -9.72 -11.82 26.82
CA GLU A 26 -8.32 -12.21 27.07
C GLU A 26 -7.34 -11.05 26.85
N VAL A 27 -7.51 -10.24 25.80
CA VAL A 27 -6.64 -9.07 25.55
C VAL A 27 -6.74 -8.07 26.70
N TYR A 28 -7.95 -7.79 27.18
CA TYR A 28 -8.14 -6.89 28.33
C TYR A 28 -7.70 -7.52 29.66
N ALA A 29 -7.75 -8.84 29.82
CA ALA A 29 -7.38 -9.57 31.03
C ALA A 29 -5.87 -9.89 31.15
N LEU A 30 -5.18 -10.17 30.03
CA LEU A 30 -3.74 -10.46 29.99
C LEU A 30 -2.88 -9.28 30.46
N ASP A 31 -3.44 -8.07 30.39
CA ASP A 31 -2.69 -6.82 30.56
C ASP A 31 -3.09 -6.03 31.84
N GLU A 32 -3.90 -6.59 32.75
CA GLU A 32 -4.07 -6.01 34.11
C GLU A 32 -2.75 -5.92 34.91
N LYS A 33 -1.67 -6.55 34.41
CA LYS A 33 -0.34 -6.56 35.02
C LYS A 33 0.64 -5.53 34.44
N VAL A 34 0.28 -4.81 33.37
CA VAL A 34 1.07 -3.69 32.84
C VAL A 34 0.28 -2.41 33.10
N LEU A 35 0.53 -1.80 34.26
CA LEU A 35 0.03 -0.46 34.54
C LEU A 35 0.69 0.50 33.54
N ALA A 36 -0.08 1.01 32.57
CA ALA A 36 0.33 2.19 31.83
C ALA A 36 0.64 3.29 32.87
N VAL A 37 1.90 3.74 32.90
CA VAL A 37 2.29 4.86 33.76
C VAL A 37 1.46 6.05 33.31
N ALA A 38 0.66 6.61 34.22
CA ALA A 38 -0.15 7.78 33.90
C ALA A 38 0.78 8.91 33.40
N PRO A 39 0.36 9.68 32.38
CA PRO A 39 1.17 10.79 31.91
C PRO A 39 1.46 11.76 33.06
N PRO A 40 2.64 12.40 33.07
CA PRO A 40 3.04 13.29 34.15
C PRO A 40 2.05 14.45 34.29
N SER A 41 1.80 14.87 35.53
CA SER A 41 0.92 16.02 35.79
C SER A 41 1.55 17.33 35.30
N GLU A 42 0.73 18.34 35.02
CA GLU A 42 1.23 19.67 34.64
C GLU A 42 2.20 20.24 35.70
N GLU A 43 1.91 20.04 37.00
CA GLU A 43 2.78 20.50 38.09
C GLU A 43 4.15 19.81 38.08
N GLU A 44 4.16 18.50 37.79
CA GLU A 44 5.39 17.73 37.61
C GLU A 44 6.19 18.26 36.43
N MET A 45 5.55 18.48 35.28
CA MET A 45 6.20 19.02 34.08
C MET A 45 6.80 20.42 34.31
N GLN A 46 6.10 21.29 35.03
CA GLN A 46 6.63 22.60 35.41
C GLN A 46 7.85 22.49 36.34
N THR A 47 7.86 21.51 37.23
CA THR A 47 8.99 21.25 38.14
C THR A 47 10.21 20.75 37.36
N ARG A 48 10.03 19.76 36.47
CA ARG A 48 11.09 19.26 35.58
C ARG A 48 11.75 20.40 34.78
N LEU A 49 10.93 21.27 34.17
CA LEU A 49 11.41 22.41 33.42
C LEU A 49 12.19 23.39 34.30
N LYS A 50 11.65 23.75 35.48
CA LYS A 50 12.30 24.66 36.42
C LYS A 50 13.67 24.15 36.87
N ASP A 51 13.77 22.87 37.21
CA ASP A 51 15.01 22.28 37.72
C ASP A 51 16.07 22.24 36.62
N LEU A 52 15.70 21.88 35.39
CA LEU A 52 16.63 21.94 34.25
C LEU A 52 17.09 23.38 33.97
N ARG A 53 16.19 24.37 34.00
CA ARG A 53 16.56 25.79 33.83
C ARG A 53 17.60 26.24 34.86
N GLN A 54 17.48 25.77 36.09
CA GLN A 54 18.44 26.05 37.15
C GLN A 54 19.79 25.37 36.88
N ALA A 55 19.80 24.11 36.48
CA ALA A 55 21.02 23.40 36.10
C ALA A 55 21.77 24.08 34.93
N ILE A 56 21.04 24.60 33.94
CA ILE A 56 21.61 25.38 32.83
C ILE A 56 22.29 26.65 33.33
N ALA A 57 21.66 27.37 34.27
CA ALA A 57 22.23 28.57 34.88
C ALA A 57 23.51 28.27 35.66
N GLU A 58 23.52 27.18 36.44
CA GLU A 58 24.68 26.72 37.22
C GLU A 58 25.85 26.29 36.34
N ALA A 59 25.55 25.66 35.20
CA ALA A 59 26.52 25.32 34.16
C ALA A 59 27.06 26.56 33.41
N LYS A 60 26.58 27.77 33.75
CA LYS A 60 26.91 29.03 33.07
C LYS A 60 26.62 28.95 31.58
N LEU A 61 25.41 28.51 31.25
CA LEU A 61 24.89 28.47 29.90
C LEU A 61 23.66 29.36 29.79
N ASP A 62 23.38 29.79 28.57
CA ASP A 62 22.22 30.62 28.26
C ASP A 62 21.09 29.73 27.70
N TRP A 63 21.45 28.71 26.91
CA TRP A 63 20.51 27.74 26.35
C TRP A 63 21.09 26.33 26.38
N TYR A 64 20.24 25.31 26.40
CA TYR A 64 20.63 23.91 26.34
C TYR A 64 19.80 23.14 25.33
N VAL A 65 20.48 22.33 24.52
CA VAL A 65 19.86 21.51 23.46
C VAL A 65 19.65 20.08 23.97
N VAL A 66 18.42 19.59 23.84
CA VAL A 66 18.04 18.21 24.18
C VAL A 66 17.44 17.55 22.92
N PRO A 67 18.26 16.85 22.12
CA PRO A 67 17.79 16.15 20.91
C PRO A 67 17.11 14.81 21.24
N SER A 68 16.49 14.15 20.25
CA SER A 68 15.96 12.78 20.38
C SER A 68 17.05 11.73 20.54
N GLN A 69 18.18 11.93 19.87
CA GLN A 69 19.16 10.89 19.58
C GLN A 69 19.92 10.43 20.82
N ASP A 70 20.37 9.18 20.82
CA ASP A 70 21.32 8.63 21.78
C ASP A 70 22.78 8.78 21.27
N GLU A 71 23.74 8.18 21.98
CA GLU A 71 25.16 8.22 21.61
C GLU A 71 25.51 7.47 20.30
N HIS A 72 24.56 6.73 19.76
CA HIS A 72 24.69 5.91 18.56
C HIS A 72 23.89 6.45 17.37
N MET A 73 23.28 7.64 17.52
CA MET A 73 22.39 8.28 16.54
C MET A 73 21.19 7.40 16.19
N SER A 74 20.67 6.66 17.17
CA SER A 74 19.46 5.84 16.99
C SER A 74 18.24 6.72 16.78
N GLU A 75 17.32 6.28 15.91
CA GLU A 75 16.02 6.92 15.72
C GLU A 75 15.09 6.65 16.91
N TYR A 76 14.91 5.37 17.23
CA TYR A 76 14.27 4.94 18.47
C TYR A 76 15.35 4.81 19.55
N THR A 77 15.09 5.39 20.71
CA THR A 77 16.01 5.34 21.86
C THR A 77 15.44 4.49 22.98
N ALA A 78 16.34 3.85 23.74
CA ALA A 78 15.94 3.12 24.95
C ALA A 78 15.47 4.11 26.03
N ASP A 79 14.72 3.62 27.01
CA ASP A 79 14.21 4.44 28.12
C ASP A 79 15.31 5.20 28.88
N SER A 80 16.54 4.66 28.91
CA SER A 80 17.71 5.32 29.48
C SER A 80 18.11 6.62 28.78
N ASP A 81 17.70 6.80 27.53
CA ASP A 81 18.10 7.89 26.65
C ASP A 81 16.92 8.77 26.19
N LYS A 82 15.69 8.50 26.66
CA LYS A 82 14.45 9.29 26.41
C LYS A 82 14.42 10.65 27.14
N ARG A 83 15.52 11.41 27.08
CA ARG A 83 15.71 12.70 27.77
C ARG A 83 14.75 13.78 27.30
N ARG A 84 14.56 13.90 25.97
CA ARG A 84 13.64 14.88 25.38
C ARG A 84 12.19 14.57 25.72
N ASP A 85 11.81 13.30 25.68
CA ASP A 85 10.50 12.84 26.13
C ASP A 85 10.28 13.22 27.60
N TRP A 86 11.19 12.83 28.50
CA TRP A 86 11.07 13.16 29.91
C TRP A 86 10.90 14.68 30.19
N ILE A 87 11.69 15.53 29.54
CA ILE A 87 11.63 16.98 29.82
C ILE A 87 10.43 17.69 29.17
N SER A 88 9.97 17.22 28.00
CA SER A 88 8.93 17.90 27.21
C SER A 88 7.56 17.22 27.25
N GLY A 89 7.47 15.97 27.69
CA GLY A 89 6.26 15.14 27.66
C GLY A 89 5.88 14.66 26.25
N PHE A 90 6.73 14.90 25.24
CA PHE A 90 6.49 14.51 23.86
C PHE A 90 7.36 13.30 23.48
N ASP A 91 6.71 12.20 23.10
CA ASP A 91 7.29 10.86 22.92
C ASP A 91 7.54 10.46 21.44
N GLY A 92 7.19 11.32 20.47
CA GLY A 92 7.41 11.01 19.05
C GLY A 92 8.89 10.78 18.71
N SER A 93 9.23 10.06 17.64
CA SER A 93 10.63 9.68 17.36
C SER A 93 11.56 10.87 17.04
N ALA A 94 11.04 11.95 16.43
CA ALA A 94 11.84 13.10 16.04
C ALA A 94 11.41 14.39 16.73
N GLY A 95 12.37 15.09 17.34
CA GLY A 95 12.19 16.39 17.93
C GLY A 95 13.47 16.90 18.60
N THR A 96 13.60 18.20 18.74
CA THR A 96 14.69 18.81 19.52
C THR A 96 14.12 19.86 20.44
N ALA A 97 14.40 19.74 21.73
CA ALA A 97 14.05 20.76 22.71
C ALA A 97 15.21 21.74 22.88
N LEU A 98 14.90 23.03 22.95
CA LEU A 98 15.82 24.11 23.26
C LEU A 98 15.32 24.83 24.52
N VAL A 99 16.04 24.66 25.62
CA VAL A 99 15.61 25.12 26.95
C VAL A 99 16.46 26.33 27.37
N PRO A 100 15.84 27.48 27.70
CA PRO A 100 16.58 28.64 28.18
C PRO A 100 17.06 28.44 29.62
N SER A 101 18.09 29.19 30.02
CA SER A 101 18.53 29.31 31.41
C SER A 101 17.48 29.99 32.30
N ALA A 102 17.51 29.75 33.61
CA ALA A 102 16.59 30.37 34.56
C ALA A 102 16.62 31.92 34.55
N GLY A 103 17.73 32.53 34.11
CA GLY A 103 17.87 33.98 33.97
C GLY A 103 17.30 34.58 32.68
N ILE A 104 16.78 33.75 31.76
CA ILE A 104 16.20 34.20 30.49
C ILE A 104 14.69 34.04 30.53
N GLU A 105 13.97 35.13 30.31
CA GLU A 105 12.51 35.11 30.15
C GLU A 105 12.14 34.53 28.77
N GLY A 106 11.18 33.61 28.75
CA GLY A 106 10.71 32.96 27.52
C GLY A 106 10.25 31.52 27.78
N ASP A 107 9.69 30.89 26.76
CA ASP A 107 9.31 29.47 26.79
C ASP A 107 10.47 28.59 26.31
N ALA A 108 10.52 27.35 26.79
CA ALA A 108 11.28 26.30 26.12
C ALA A 108 10.65 25.99 24.76
N LEU A 109 11.47 25.66 23.77
CA LEU A 109 11.00 25.41 22.41
C LEU A 109 11.12 23.93 22.09
N LEU A 110 10.11 23.35 21.44
CA LEU A 110 10.19 22.01 20.87
C LEU A 110 10.03 22.09 19.35
N PHE A 111 11.11 21.81 18.62
CA PHE A 111 11.12 21.79 17.16
C PHE A 111 10.70 20.39 16.66
N VAL A 112 9.66 20.33 15.83
CA VAL A 112 9.11 19.08 15.28
C VAL A 112 8.72 19.23 13.80
N ASP A 113 8.96 18.19 13.02
CA ASP A 113 8.54 18.12 11.62
C ASP A 113 7.05 17.76 11.48
N SER A 114 6.54 17.83 10.25
CA SER A 114 5.12 17.66 9.94
C SER A 114 4.50 16.32 10.34
N ARG A 115 5.31 15.27 10.55
CA ARG A 115 4.82 13.99 11.11
C ARG A 115 4.22 14.17 12.51
N TYR A 116 4.66 15.18 13.25
CA TYR A 116 4.40 15.34 14.68
C TYR A 116 3.73 16.67 15.07
N TRP A 117 3.37 17.55 14.12
CA TRP A 117 2.76 18.85 14.44
C TRP A 117 1.49 18.72 15.30
N ILE A 118 0.60 17.79 14.95
CA ILE A 118 -0.66 17.56 15.67
C ILE A 118 -0.37 16.93 17.03
N LEU A 119 0.49 15.92 17.06
CA LEU A 119 0.79 15.15 18.27
C LEU A 119 1.53 16.01 19.31
N ALA A 120 2.55 16.77 18.90
CA ALA A 120 3.30 17.66 19.78
C ALA A 120 2.40 18.74 20.40
N GLU A 121 1.48 19.32 19.62
CA GLU A 121 0.51 20.29 20.15
C GLU A 121 -0.46 19.70 21.17
N ARG A 122 -0.71 18.39 21.11
CA ARG A 122 -1.58 17.70 22.08
C ARG A 122 -0.83 17.33 23.36
N MET A 123 0.45 16.96 23.25
CA MET A 123 1.20 16.34 24.35
C MET A 123 2.05 17.33 25.17
N VAL A 124 2.63 18.34 24.52
CA VAL A 124 3.54 19.27 25.20
C VAL A 124 2.76 20.17 26.18
N PRO A 125 3.27 20.40 27.41
CA PRO A 125 2.66 21.31 28.37
C PRO A 125 2.39 22.69 27.75
N LYS A 126 1.23 23.29 28.04
CA LYS A 126 0.91 24.62 27.47
C LYS A 126 1.63 25.76 28.16
N LYS A 127 2.10 25.56 29.39
CA LYS A 127 2.81 26.57 30.16
C LYS A 127 4.32 26.34 30.05
N GLY A 128 5.08 27.39 29.72
CA GLY A 128 6.55 27.35 29.68
C GLY A 128 7.13 26.65 28.44
N TRP A 129 6.29 26.21 27.50
CA TRP A 129 6.70 25.56 26.26
C TRP A 129 5.98 26.11 25.05
N LYS A 130 6.68 26.09 23.90
CA LYS A 130 6.13 26.41 22.59
C LYS A 130 6.57 25.36 21.57
N VAL A 131 5.60 24.80 20.83
CA VAL A 131 5.87 23.92 19.69
C VAL A 131 6.25 24.77 18.48
N VAL A 132 7.38 24.45 17.85
CA VAL A 132 7.88 25.09 16.63
C VAL A 132 7.74 24.10 15.48
N ARG A 133 6.76 24.36 14.62
CA ARG A 133 6.50 23.57 13.41
C ARG A 133 7.54 23.88 12.34
N VAL A 134 8.41 22.93 12.01
CA VAL A 134 9.47 23.09 10.99
C VAL A 134 9.16 22.26 9.73
N GLY A 135 9.75 22.64 8.59
CA GLY A 135 9.57 21.93 7.31
C GLY A 135 8.37 22.38 6.48
N ALA A 136 7.60 23.38 6.93
CA ALA A 136 6.39 23.84 6.23
C ALA A 136 6.65 24.39 4.81
N THR A 137 7.84 24.91 4.54
CA THR A 137 8.26 25.44 3.23
C THR A 137 9.10 24.44 2.42
N GLY A 138 9.12 23.16 2.83
CA GLY A 138 9.93 22.10 2.22
C GLY A 138 10.95 21.53 3.20
N GLY A 139 11.21 20.22 3.07
CA GLY A 139 12.03 19.43 4.00
C GLY A 139 11.18 18.67 5.02
N ASN A 140 11.58 17.46 5.37
CA ASN A 140 10.89 16.59 6.32
C ASN A 140 11.89 15.83 7.21
N GLY A 141 11.37 15.22 8.27
CA GLY A 141 12.14 14.39 9.19
C GLY A 141 13.25 15.12 9.95
N ASP A 142 14.29 14.35 10.33
CA ASP A 142 15.40 14.82 11.16
C ASP A 142 16.15 16.02 10.57
N ALA A 143 16.26 16.09 9.23
CA ALA A 143 16.91 17.22 8.57
C ALA A 143 16.14 18.53 8.78
N ALA A 144 14.80 18.49 8.75
CA ALA A 144 13.99 19.67 9.03
C ALA A 144 14.08 20.09 10.50
N VAL A 145 14.04 19.13 11.43
CA VAL A 145 14.21 19.39 12.88
C VAL A 145 15.58 20.00 13.17
N ALA A 146 16.65 19.36 12.69
CA ALA A 146 18.02 19.83 12.82
C ALA A 146 18.21 21.23 12.21
N GLY A 147 17.66 21.46 11.01
CA GLY A 147 17.68 22.76 10.35
C GLY A 147 16.98 23.85 11.18
N GLY A 148 15.78 23.57 11.68
CA GLY A 148 14.97 24.58 12.37
C GLY A 148 15.59 25.08 13.68
N TRP A 149 16.08 24.20 14.54
CA TRP A 149 16.72 24.66 15.79
C TRP A 149 18.08 25.31 15.50
N THR A 150 18.83 24.85 14.50
CA THR A 150 20.11 25.46 14.14
C THR A 150 19.96 26.84 13.50
N GLU A 151 18.89 27.05 12.74
CA GLU A 151 18.49 28.38 12.26
C GLU A 151 18.16 29.30 13.44
N TYR A 152 17.35 28.82 14.38
CA TYR A 152 16.96 29.60 15.56
C TYR A 152 18.18 30.04 16.38
N VAL A 153 19.10 29.12 16.70
CA VAL A 153 20.28 29.46 17.49
C VAL A 153 21.27 30.37 16.77
N SER A 154 21.24 30.38 15.43
CA SER A 154 22.14 31.20 14.62
C SER A 154 21.58 32.60 14.34
N ASN A 155 20.26 32.73 14.24
CA ASN A 155 19.62 33.93 13.72
C ASN A 155 18.79 34.69 14.76
N ASP A 156 18.20 33.98 15.73
CA ASP A 156 17.19 34.55 16.64
C ASP A 156 17.71 34.76 18.07
N LEU A 157 18.80 34.09 18.45
CA LEU A 157 19.42 34.28 19.77
C LEU A 157 20.26 35.57 19.85
N PRO A 158 20.35 36.20 21.03
CA PRO A 158 21.27 37.31 21.26
C PRO A 158 22.72 36.93 20.92
N ASP A 159 23.45 37.83 20.27
CA ASP A 159 24.85 37.62 19.96
C ASP A 159 25.68 37.38 21.24
N GLY A 160 26.57 36.40 21.20
CA GLY A 160 27.37 35.98 22.36
C GLY A 160 26.72 34.91 23.25
N SER A 161 25.56 34.38 22.85
CA SER A 161 24.88 33.30 23.59
C SER A 161 25.73 32.03 23.70
N ARG A 162 25.67 31.36 24.85
CA ARG A 162 26.35 30.09 25.12
C ARG A 162 25.33 28.95 25.12
N ILE A 163 25.47 28.08 24.13
CA ILE A 163 24.53 26.99 23.88
C ILE A 163 25.19 25.69 24.30
N GLY A 164 24.72 25.07 25.39
CA GLY A 164 25.24 23.78 25.84
C GLY A 164 24.62 22.61 25.09
N ILE A 165 25.41 21.55 24.89
CA ILE A 165 24.93 20.27 24.39
C ILE A 165 25.83 19.13 24.87
N ASP A 166 25.24 17.95 25.08
CA ASP A 166 26.00 16.71 25.25
C ASP A 166 26.57 16.26 23.87
N PRO A 167 27.90 16.20 23.69
CA PRO A 167 28.52 15.87 22.42
C PRO A 167 28.30 14.41 22.01
N LYS A 168 27.75 13.56 22.88
CA LYS A 168 27.35 12.20 22.50
C LYS A 168 26.12 12.23 21.60
N LEU A 169 25.24 13.21 21.72
CA LEU A 169 23.89 13.18 21.15
C LEU A 169 23.77 13.89 19.78
N ILE A 170 24.89 14.35 19.22
CA ILE A 170 24.97 14.88 17.86
C ILE A 170 26.15 14.27 17.11
N SER A 171 26.04 14.18 15.80
CA SER A 171 27.13 13.69 14.96
C SER A 171 28.26 14.72 14.83
N VAL A 172 29.47 14.24 14.57
CA VAL A 172 30.65 15.08 14.34
C VAL A 172 30.48 16.01 13.13
N ASP A 173 29.85 15.53 12.05
CA ASP A 173 29.62 16.36 10.85
C ASP A 173 28.61 17.47 11.13
N PHE A 174 27.57 17.16 11.91
CA PHE A 174 26.59 18.14 12.31
C PHE A 174 27.16 19.19 13.27
N ALA A 175 27.95 18.76 14.26
CA ALA A 175 28.68 19.67 15.16
C ALA A 175 29.56 20.65 14.37
N ARG A 176 30.39 20.14 13.44
CA ARG A 176 31.24 20.97 12.56
C ARG A 176 30.43 21.97 11.73
N THR A 177 29.27 21.54 11.22
CA THR A 177 28.36 22.40 10.44
C THR A 177 27.83 23.56 11.28
N ILE A 178 27.40 23.27 12.51
CA ILE A 178 26.90 24.29 13.44
C ILE A 178 28.03 25.23 13.87
N GLU A 179 29.19 24.69 14.24
CA GLU A 179 30.36 25.50 14.63
C GLU A 179 30.79 26.44 13.50
N ALA A 180 30.82 25.97 12.25
CA ALA A 180 31.11 26.79 11.09
C ALA A 180 30.07 27.91 10.91
N ARG A 181 28.78 27.60 11.07
CA ARG A 181 27.70 28.59 10.99
C ARG A 181 27.78 29.64 12.10
N LEU A 182 28.14 29.25 13.32
CA LEU A 182 28.29 30.16 14.46
C LEU A 182 29.61 30.95 14.44
N SER A 183 30.58 30.59 13.59
CA SER A 183 31.88 31.26 13.51
C SER A 183 31.82 32.73 13.07
N VAL A 184 30.74 33.14 12.41
CA VAL A 184 30.52 34.52 11.94
C VAL A 184 29.85 35.43 12.98
N VAL A 185 29.44 34.89 14.12
CA VAL A 185 28.85 35.58 15.28
C VAL A 185 29.65 35.26 16.56
N ASN A 186 29.33 35.87 17.69
CA ASN A 186 29.98 35.57 18.99
C ASN A 186 29.31 34.43 19.76
N THR A 187 28.15 33.95 19.30
CA THR A 187 27.46 32.77 19.84
C THR A 187 28.33 31.51 19.74
N ARG A 188 28.30 30.63 20.75
CA ARG A 188 29.14 29.43 20.81
C ARG A 188 28.35 28.20 21.21
N LEU A 189 28.65 27.07 20.55
CA LEU A 189 28.25 25.74 20.99
C LEU A 189 29.28 25.21 22.02
N ILE A 190 28.81 24.83 23.20
CA ILE A 190 29.65 24.39 24.32
C ILE A 190 29.37 22.89 24.60
N PRO A 191 30.33 22.00 24.32
CA PRO A 191 30.19 20.58 24.65
C PRO A 191 30.34 20.37 26.15
N LEU A 192 29.40 19.63 26.74
CA LEU A 192 29.42 19.25 28.16
C LEU A 192 29.76 17.77 28.31
N ASN A 193 30.55 17.42 29.32
CA ASN A 193 30.85 16.00 29.61
C ASN A 193 29.68 15.29 30.30
N GLU A 194 28.85 16.04 31.03
CA GLU A 194 27.70 15.56 31.77
C GLU A 194 26.42 16.12 31.13
N ASN A 195 25.41 15.27 30.98
CA ASN A 195 24.14 15.67 30.42
C ASN A 195 23.29 16.36 31.50
N LEU A 196 22.86 17.61 31.26
CA LEU A 196 22.13 18.38 32.27
C LEU A 196 20.74 17.83 32.58
N VAL A 197 20.13 17.03 31.70
CA VAL A 197 18.90 16.30 32.04
C VAL A 197 19.21 15.23 33.09
N ASP A 198 20.32 14.50 32.93
CA ASP A 198 20.73 13.44 33.85
C ASP A 198 21.19 13.98 35.23
N VAL A 199 21.48 15.29 35.32
CA VAL A 199 21.76 15.97 36.60
C VAL A 199 20.48 16.13 37.44
N VAL A 200 19.34 16.38 36.79
CA VAL A 200 18.05 16.63 37.45
C VAL A 200 17.11 15.42 37.40
N HIS A 201 17.48 14.39 36.65
CA HIS A 201 16.73 13.15 36.46
C HIS A 201 17.67 11.95 36.52
N THR A 202 17.28 10.91 37.26
CA THR A 202 18.00 9.63 37.20
C THR A 202 17.43 8.76 36.08
N PRO A 203 18.16 8.55 34.97
CA PRO A 203 17.67 7.74 33.86
C PRO A 203 17.52 6.27 34.26
N ALA A 204 16.65 5.55 33.54
CA ALA A 204 16.55 4.10 33.68
C ALA A 204 17.90 3.43 33.37
N PRO A 205 18.27 2.34 34.06
CA PRO A 205 19.49 1.62 33.73
C PRO A 205 19.38 0.99 32.34
N ARG A 206 20.48 1.01 31.57
CA ARG A 206 20.54 0.31 30.29
C ARG A 206 20.32 -1.18 30.46
N SER A 207 19.63 -1.77 29.49
CA SER A 207 19.37 -3.20 29.43
C SER A 207 20.68 -4.01 29.46
N LEU A 208 20.65 -5.16 30.15
CA LEU A 208 21.71 -6.16 30.14
C LEU A 208 21.28 -7.45 29.43
N ASN A 209 20.26 -7.36 28.57
CA ASN A 209 19.80 -8.49 27.77
C ASN A 209 20.96 -9.08 26.95
N PRO A 210 21.03 -10.41 26.83
CA PRO A 210 22.13 -11.08 26.16
C PRO A 210 22.09 -10.85 24.64
N LEU A 211 23.26 -10.91 24.02
CA LEU A 211 23.37 -11.02 22.57
C LEU A 211 22.91 -12.40 22.11
N ALA A 212 22.36 -12.47 20.90
CA ALA A 212 21.99 -13.73 20.25
C ALA A 212 22.72 -13.88 18.91
N HIS A 213 23.26 -15.07 18.64
CA HIS A 213 23.81 -15.40 17.32
C HIS A 213 22.79 -15.21 16.20
N TYR A 214 23.22 -14.66 15.07
CA TYR A 214 22.42 -14.58 13.85
C TYR A 214 22.94 -15.57 12.80
N PRO A 215 22.25 -16.71 12.59
CA PRO A 215 22.84 -17.84 11.88
C PRO A 215 23.07 -17.58 10.40
N TYR A 216 24.02 -18.33 9.82
CA TYR A 216 24.35 -18.26 8.39
C TYR A 216 23.13 -18.52 7.49
N THR A 217 22.20 -19.38 7.92
CA THR A 217 20.96 -19.70 7.18
C THR A 217 20.04 -18.51 6.98
N LEU A 218 20.14 -17.47 7.83
CA LEU A 218 19.34 -16.25 7.73
C LEU A 218 20.16 -15.05 7.22
N SER A 219 21.46 -15.02 7.51
CA SER A 219 22.35 -13.94 7.09
C SER A 219 22.90 -14.10 5.67
N GLY A 220 23.07 -15.32 5.17
CA GLY A 220 23.63 -15.62 3.85
C GLY A 220 25.12 -15.32 3.66
N GLU A 221 25.78 -14.69 4.63
CA GLU A 221 27.20 -14.33 4.58
C GLU A 221 27.79 -14.33 6.01
N LYS A 222 28.94 -14.97 6.19
CA LYS A 222 29.65 -15.06 7.47
C LYS A 222 30.36 -13.76 7.86
N THR A 223 30.65 -13.60 9.15
CA THR A 223 31.28 -12.42 9.74
C THR A 223 32.67 -12.14 9.14
N ASP A 224 33.50 -13.16 8.97
CA ASP A 224 34.84 -13.06 8.37
C ASP A 224 34.80 -12.57 6.92
N ALA A 225 33.84 -13.08 6.13
CA ALA A 225 33.60 -12.65 4.76
C ALA A 225 33.13 -11.19 4.69
N LYS A 226 32.19 -10.78 5.56
CA LYS A 226 31.73 -9.40 5.67
C LYS A 226 32.88 -8.46 6.03
N LEU A 227 33.67 -8.76 7.06
CA LEU A 227 34.83 -7.95 7.46
C LEU A 227 35.85 -7.81 6.33
N LYS A 228 36.15 -8.90 5.61
CA LYS A 228 37.02 -8.87 4.43
C LYS A 228 36.47 -7.94 3.34
N ARG A 229 35.16 -7.99 3.07
CA ARG A 229 34.47 -7.11 2.11
C ARG A 229 34.54 -5.64 2.53
N ILE A 230 34.30 -5.32 3.80
CA ILE A 230 34.38 -3.95 4.33
C ILE A 230 35.81 -3.40 4.27
N ARG A 231 36.82 -4.19 4.65
CA ARG A 231 38.23 -3.81 4.51
C ARG A 231 38.60 -3.48 3.06
N ALA A 232 38.12 -4.29 2.12
CA ALA A 232 38.34 -4.03 0.69
C ALA A 232 37.68 -2.71 0.24
N GLN A 233 36.50 -2.36 0.74
CA GLN A 233 35.85 -1.08 0.41
C GLN A 233 36.59 0.13 0.98
N LEU A 234 37.20 -0.01 2.16
CA LEU A 234 38.00 1.06 2.78
C LEU A 234 39.25 1.44 1.97
N THR A 235 39.72 0.56 1.08
CA THR A 235 40.84 0.86 0.16
C THR A 235 40.54 2.01 -0.82
N LYS A 236 39.27 2.38 -1.00
CA LYS A 236 38.86 3.58 -1.77
C LYS A 236 39.31 4.89 -1.10
N TYR A 237 39.45 4.90 0.22
CA TYR A 237 39.78 6.08 1.01
C TYR A 237 41.26 6.14 1.39
N THR A 238 41.93 4.99 1.45
CA THR A 238 43.35 4.90 1.79
C THR A 238 44.01 3.70 1.13
N HIS A 239 45.24 3.89 0.65
CA HIS A 239 46.09 2.81 0.11
C HIS A 239 47.14 2.33 1.12
N SER A 240 47.11 2.85 2.35
CA SER A 240 47.96 2.40 3.45
C SER A 240 47.20 1.35 4.27
N ASP A 241 47.92 0.48 4.99
CA ASP A 241 47.33 -0.37 6.04
C ASP A 241 47.28 0.35 7.41
N GLN A 242 47.77 1.58 7.49
CA GLN A 242 47.82 2.39 8.71
C GLN A 242 46.54 3.23 8.88
N TRP A 243 45.40 2.55 9.01
CA TRP A 243 44.11 3.20 9.27
C TRP A 243 43.32 2.54 10.38
N ILE A 244 42.43 3.33 10.97
CA ILE A 244 41.46 2.94 11.99
C ILE A 244 40.10 3.44 11.52
N TYR A 245 39.11 2.56 11.47
CA TYR A 245 37.73 2.91 11.15
C TYR A 245 36.84 2.75 12.38
N LEU A 246 36.21 3.85 12.78
CA LEU A 246 35.25 3.90 13.89
C LEU A 246 33.84 3.68 13.33
N LEU A 247 33.20 2.59 13.76
CA LEU A 247 31.82 2.24 13.45
C LEU A 247 30.97 2.30 14.73
N PRO A 248 30.26 3.40 14.99
CA PRO A 248 29.57 3.59 16.26
C PRO A 248 28.07 3.28 16.22
N THR A 249 27.46 3.02 15.08
CA THR A 249 26.01 2.86 14.98
C THR A 249 25.57 1.45 15.36
N ILE A 250 24.74 1.34 16.40
CA ILE A 250 24.22 0.04 16.88
C ILE A 250 23.29 -0.64 15.89
N THR A 251 22.80 0.09 14.89
CA THR A 251 21.96 -0.42 13.79
C THR A 251 22.77 -1.14 12.71
N THR A 252 24.09 -0.97 12.71
CA THR A 252 24.99 -1.46 11.66
C THR A 252 25.91 -2.59 12.16
N ILE A 253 26.39 -2.48 13.41
CA ILE A 253 27.31 -3.45 14.02
C ILE A 253 26.73 -4.89 14.05
N PRO A 254 25.46 -5.12 14.42
CA PRO A 254 24.89 -6.47 14.49
C PRO A 254 24.82 -7.16 13.12
N TRP A 255 24.61 -6.40 12.03
CA TRP A 255 24.68 -6.95 10.67
C TRP A 255 26.10 -7.36 10.29
N LEU A 256 27.10 -6.55 10.63
CA LEU A 256 28.51 -6.82 10.31
C LEU A 256 29.00 -8.10 11.02
N LEU A 257 28.61 -8.27 12.27
CA LEU A 257 29.12 -9.32 13.14
C LEU A 257 28.17 -10.52 13.31
N ASN A 258 27.01 -10.52 12.64
CA ASN A 258 26.01 -11.59 12.73
C ASN A 258 25.59 -11.90 14.18
N TYR A 259 25.23 -10.87 14.94
CA TYR A 259 24.50 -11.02 16.19
C TYR A 259 23.25 -10.15 16.19
N ARG A 260 22.39 -10.29 17.21
CA ARG A 260 21.26 -9.41 17.51
C ARG A 260 21.17 -9.13 19.00
N GLY A 261 20.45 -8.08 19.37
CA GLY A 261 20.20 -7.70 20.77
C GLY A 261 18.75 -7.29 20.98
N SER A 262 18.45 -6.73 22.15
CA SER A 262 17.13 -6.22 22.53
C SER A 262 17.23 -5.06 23.51
N ASP A 263 18.21 -4.19 23.29
CA ASP A 263 18.47 -3.03 24.18
C ASP A 263 17.59 -1.83 23.85
N VAL A 264 17.18 -1.72 22.59
CA VAL A 264 16.28 -0.67 22.10
C VAL A 264 14.96 -1.33 21.75
N GLU A 265 13.85 -0.73 22.18
CA GLU A 265 12.52 -1.22 21.88
C GLU A 265 12.33 -1.34 20.36
N TYR A 266 11.66 -2.41 19.95
CA TYR A 266 11.35 -2.74 18.55
C TYR A 266 12.53 -3.02 17.60
N THR A 267 13.76 -2.67 17.99
CA THR A 267 14.94 -2.77 17.14
C THR A 267 15.91 -3.81 17.71
N PRO A 268 16.27 -4.88 16.98
CA PRO A 268 17.03 -6.00 17.52
C PRO A 268 18.54 -5.71 17.61
N VAL A 269 18.91 -4.68 18.37
CA VAL A 269 20.27 -4.13 18.51
C VAL A 269 20.73 -4.17 19.96
N ALA A 270 22.04 -4.02 20.17
CA ALA A 270 22.64 -3.89 21.50
C ALA A 270 23.58 -2.69 21.54
N PHE A 271 23.67 -2.04 22.70
CA PHE A 271 24.62 -0.94 22.91
C PHE A 271 26.05 -1.43 22.74
N ALA A 272 26.69 -0.98 21.67
CA ALA A 272 28.04 -1.37 21.31
C ALA A 272 28.75 -0.32 20.45
N TYR A 273 30.08 -0.32 20.51
CA TYR A 273 30.93 0.32 19.51
C TYR A 273 31.75 -0.73 18.76
N CYS A 274 32.14 -0.46 17.53
CA CYS A 274 33.02 -1.32 16.77
C CYS A 274 34.18 -0.50 16.17
N VAL A 275 35.40 -1.00 16.31
CA VAL A 275 36.59 -0.43 15.66
C VAL A 275 37.23 -1.47 14.76
N ILE A 276 37.47 -1.10 13.51
CA ILE A 276 38.06 -1.97 12.49
C ILE A 276 39.44 -1.42 12.12
N THR A 277 40.42 -2.30 12.01
CA THR A 277 41.73 -2.00 11.40
C THR A 277 41.95 -2.92 10.20
N ALA A 278 43.11 -2.79 9.54
CA ALA A 278 43.50 -3.68 8.44
C ALA A 278 43.47 -5.18 8.82
N THR A 279 43.74 -5.51 10.08
CA THR A 279 43.87 -6.89 10.58
C THR A 279 42.87 -7.27 11.65
N ASP A 280 42.46 -6.32 12.50
CA ASP A 280 41.69 -6.58 13.71
C ASP A 280 40.29 -5.99 13.66
N CYS A 281 39.41 -6.53 14.50
CA CYS A 281 38.10 -5.97 14.80
C CYS A 281 37.92 -5.99 16.33
N ALA A 282 37.49 -4.87 16.91
CA ALA A 282 37.22 -4.76 18.35
C ALA A 282 35.76 -4.34 18.57
N LEU A 283 35.01 -5.20 19.26
CA LEU A 283 33.63 -4.95 19.70
C LEU A 283 33.65 -4.51 21.16
N PHE A 284 33.20 -3.29 21.42
CA PHE A 284 33.07 -2.69 22.74
C PHE A 284 31.64 -2.86 23.20
N VAL A 285 31.40 -3.80 24.12
CA VAL A 285 30.07 -4.18 24.59
C VAL A 285 30.16 -4.54 26.07
N ASP A 286 29.05 -4.41 26.80
CA ASP A 286 29.02 -4.90 28.17
C ASP A 286 29.20 -6.42 28.17
N LYS A 287 30.28 -6.91 28.79
CA LYS A 287 30.64 -8.34 28.78
C LYS A 287 29.55 -9.22 29.38
N ARG A 288 28.69 -8.67 30.24
CA ARG A 288 27.55 -9.41 30.81
C ARG A 288 26.52 -9.78 29.75
N LYS A 289 26.51 -9.13 28.59
CA LYS A 289 25.64 -9.47 27.45
C LYS A 289 26.15 -10.66 26.65
N VAL A 290 27.43 -10.99 26.78
CA VAL A 290 28.07 -12.07 26.03
C VAL A 290 28.10 -13.31 26.91
N GLN A 291 27.00 -14.07 26.93
CA GLN A 291 26.85 -15.28 27.74
C GLN A 291 26.18 -16.41 26.95
N GLY A 292 26.74 -17.62 27.03
CA GLY A 292 26.02 -18.86 26.68
C GLY A 292 25.76 -19.09 25.18
N ASP A 293 26.54 -18.48 24.28
CA ASP A 293 26.44 -18.68 22.83
C ASP A 293 27.81 -19.01 22.23
N ASP A 294 28.17 -20.30 22.28
CA ASP A 294 29.48 -20.80 21.84
C ASP A 294 29.68 -20.66 20.32
N GLU A 295 28.59 -20.69 19.53
CA GLU A 295 28.66 -20.54 18.08
C GLU A 295 29.00 -19.10 17.69
N MET A 296 28.35 -18.11 18.32
CA MET A 296 28.71 -16.69 18.14
C MET A 296 30.15 -16.41 18.55
N LEU A 297 30.59 -16.96 19.68
CA LEU A 297 31.96 -16.77 20.18
C LEU A 297 32.99 -17.41 19.25
N ALA A 298 32.71 -18.61 18.72
CA ALA A 298 33.57 -19.26 17.73
C ALA A 298 33.62 -18.46 16.41
N ASP A 299 32.50 -17.92 15.94
CA ASP A 299 32.46 -17.04 14.76
C ASP A 299 33.27 -15.75 14.99
N PHE A 300 33.19 -15.15 16.18
CA PHE A 300 34.00 -13.99 16.56
C PHE A 300 35.49 -14.31 16.58
N GLU A 301 35.88 -15.43 17.19
CA GLU A 301 37.28 -15.88 17.23
C GLU A 301 37.82 -16.13 15.81
N ASN A 302 37.08 -16.88 14.99
CA ASN A 302 37.44 -17.17 13.60
C ASN A 302 37.58 -15.90 12.75
N ALA A 303 36.77 -14.87 13.03
CA ALA A 303 36.79 -13.60 12.32
C ALA A 303 37.79 -12.58 12.90
N GLY A 304 38.50 -12.90 13.99
CA GLY A 304 39.45 -12.00 14.65
C GLY A 304 38.78 -10.83 15.40
N VAL A 305 37.58 -11.06 15.94
CA VAL A 305 36.81 -10.08 16.72
C VAL A 305 37.20 -10.20 18.19
N THR A 306 37.66 -9.09 18.78
CA THR A 306 38.04 -9.02 20.20
C THR A 306 37.00 -8.24 21.01
N LEU A 307 36.71 -8.71 22.22
CA LEU A 307 35.75 -8.07 23.12
C LEU A 307 36.43 -7.06 24.05
N LYS A 308 35.89 -5.84 24.12
CA LYS A 308 36.32 -4.75 25.00
C LYS A 308 35.14 -4.25 25.83
N ALA A 309 35.41 -3.55 26.93
CA ALA A 309 34.37 -2.95 27.74
C ALA A 309 33.68 -1.80 26.96
N TYR A 310 32.39 -1.62 27.19
CA TYR A 310 31.60 -0.57 26.55
C TYR A 310 31.97 0.83 27.06
N GLY A 311 31.93 1.82 26.17
CA GLY A 311 32.05 3.24 26.50
C GLY A 311 33.06 3.99 25.62
N VAL A 312 32.80 5.28 25.40
CA VAL A 312 33.66 6.17 24.60
C VAL A 312 35.10 6.19 25.13
N ASP A 313 35.29 6.15 26.45
CA ASP A 313 36.62 6.14 27.08
C ASP A 313 37.41 4.87 26.76
N GLU A 314 36.74 3.72 26.62
CA GLU A 314 37.40 2.47 26.24
C GLU A 314 37.78 2.48 24.76
N VAL A 315 36.92 3.05 23.91
CA VAL A 315 37.25 3.29 22.50
C VAL A 315 38.43 4.25 22.38
N GLN A 316 38.46 5.32 23.17
CA GLN A 316 39.58 6.26 23.24
C GLN A 316 40.91 5.55 23.54
N LYS A 317 40.95 4.75 24.62
CA LYS A 317 42.15 3.99 25.02
C LYS A 317 42.62 3.08 23.89
N PHE A 318 41.69 2.38 23.23
CA PHE A 318 42.00 1.52 22.10
C PHE A 318 42.57 2.31 20.92
N VAL A 319 41.91 3.38 20.49
CA VAL A 319 42.36 4.22 19.37
C VAL A 319 43.74 4.81 19.65
N GLN A 320 43.98 5.34 20.85
CA GLN A 320 45.30 5.86 21.23
C GLN A 320 46.39 4.79 21.16
N ALA A 321 46.11 3.57 21.64
CA ALA A 321 47.02 2.44 21.55
C ALA A 321 47.27 2.03 20.08
N SER A 322 46.21 1.96 19.26
CA SER A 322 46.30 1.64 17.84
C SER A 322 47.09 2.69 17.06
N VAL A 323 46.83 3.97 17.26
CA VAL A 323 47.59 5.09 16.64
C VAL A 323 49.07 4.98 16.99
N LYS A 324 49.40 4.67 18.24
CA LYS A 324 50.79 4.45 18.67
C LYS A 324 51.42 3.24 17.96
N ALA A 325 50.67 2.14 17.81
CA ALA A 325 51.12 0.92 17.17
C ALA A 325 51.38 1.10 15.65
N VAL A 326 50.55 1.87 14.95
CA VAL A 326 50.68 2.11 13.50
C VAL A 326 51.60 3.28 13.12
N GLY A 327 52.41 3.79 14.04
CA GLY A 327 53.46 4.78 13.75
C GLY A 327 53.12 6.25 14.03
N GLY A 328 52.13 6.53 14.89
CA GLY A 328 51.82 7.87 15.37
C GLY A 328 51.14 8.77 14.33
N LYS A 329 51.72 9.95 14.02
CA LYS A 329 51.13 11.00 13.14
C LYS A 329 50.74 10.56 11.71
N LYS A 330 51.06 9.32 11.30
CA LYS A 330 50.69 8.74 10.00
C LYS A 330 49.38 7.95 10.03
N ALA A 331 48.86 7.63 11.21
CA ALA A 331 47.61 6.90 11.36
C ALA A 331 46.43 7.73 10.82
N GLN A 332 45.70 7.18 9.86
CA GLN A 332 44.47 7.81 9.36
C GLN A 332 43.28 7.28 10.16
N ILE A 333 42.52 8.17 10.78
CA ILE A 333 41.31 7.79 11.50
C ILE A 333 40.11 8.17 10.63
N PHE A 334 39.33 7.17 10.29
CA PHE A 334 38.06 7.31 9.58
C PHE A 334 36.91 7.04 10.52
N ALA A 335 35.80 7.72 10.32
CA ALA A 335 34.57 7.46 11.06
C ALA A 335 33.36 7.61 10.13
N ALA A 336 32.28 6.88 10.41
CA ALA A 336 31.01 7.14 9.74
C ALA A 336 30.56 8.58 10.01
N ARG A 337 29.87 9.23 9.05
CA ARG A 337 29.31 10.58 9.22
C ARG A 337 28.38 10.72 10.43
N THR A 338 27.73 9.62 10.80
CA THR A 338 26.83 9.48 11.96
C THR A 338 27.58 9.25 13.27
N SER A 339 28.91 9.28 13.29
CA SER A 339 29.66 9.12 14.54
C SER A 339 29.43 10.30 15.47
N SER A 340 29.26 10.03 16.76
CA SER A 340 29.05 11.10 17.74
C SER A 340 30.24 12.07 17.80
N TRP A 341 29.96 13.33 18.10
CA TRP A 341 30.98 14.35 18.27
C TRP A 341 31.95 14.00 19.42
N ALA A 342 31.43 13.37 20.49
CA ALA A 342 32.22 12.84 21.59
C ALA A 342 33.28 11.84 21.13
N LEU A 343 32.93 10.92 20.23
CA LEU A 343 33.86 9.91 19.73
C LEU A 343 34.98 10.54 18.88
N ALA A 344 34.64 11.55 18.06
CA ALA A 344 35.64 12.28 17.30
C ALA A 344 36.59 13.06 18.21
N LYS A 345 36.08 13.74 19.24
CA LYS A 345 36.87 14.44 20.25
C LYS A 345 37.78 13.52 21.04
N ALA A 346 37.31 12.33 21.36
CA ALA A 346 38.11 11.32 22.07
C ALA A 346 39.39 10.93 21.30
N CYS A 347 39.40 11.12 19.97
CA CYS A 347 40.55 10.81 19.12
C CYS A 347 41.59 11.94 19.01
N GLU A 348 41.35 13.12 19.60
CA GLU A 348 42.29 14.24 19.57
C GLU A 348 43.65 13.90 20.22
N PRO A 349 44.78 14.44 19.72
CA PRO A 349 44.91 15.45 18.66
C PRO A 349 44.87 14.89 17.23
N ALA A 350 44.63 13.57 17.05
CA ALA A 350 44.52 13.01 15.72
C ALA A 350 43.21 13.48 15.05
N HIS A 351 43.29 13.80 13.76
CA HIS A 351 42.13 14.27 13.02
C HIS A 351 41.28 13.08 12.53
N VAL A 352 39.97 13.15 12.76
CA VAL A 352 39.00 12.15 12.28
C VAL A 352 38.39 12.60 10.97
N ASN A 353 38.65 11.85 9.90
CA ASN A 353 38.06 12.03 8.58
C ASN A 353 36.71 11.30 8.52
N THR A 354 35.63 12.04 8.32
CA THR A 354 34.30 11.45 8.18
C THR A 354 34.07 10.99 6.76
N ILE A 355 33.59 9.75 6.61
CA ILE A 355 33.32 9.12 5.32
C ILE A 355 31.92 8.51 5.29
N ALA A 356 31.37 8.27 4.10
CA ALA A 356 30.18 7.44 3.96
C ALA A 356 30.46 6.07 4.56
N CYS A 357 29.50 5.51 5.29
CA CYS A 357 29.70 4.26 6.01
C CYS A 357 29.73 3.08 5.03
N PRO A 358 30.88 2.41 4.79
CA PRO A 358 30.96 1.27 3.88
C PRO A 358 30.07 0.10 4.33
N VAL A 359 29.81 -0.01 5.63
CA VAL A 359 28.95 -1.07 6.17
C VAL A 359 27.48 -0.80 5.87
N ASP A 360 27.04 0.47 5.95
CA ASP A 360 25.67 0.85 5.56
C ASP A 360 25.48 0.67 4.04
N GLU A 361 26.44 1.08 3.22
CA GLU A 361 26.42 0.84 1.77
C GLU A 361 26.36 -0.66 1.41
N ALA A 362 27.05 -1.50 2.19
CA ALA A 362 27.09 -2.94 1.95
C ALA A 362 25.82 -3.68 2.38
N LYS A 363 25.20 -3.27 3.50
CA LYS A 363 24.04 -3.97 4.09
C LYS A 363 22.72 -3.65 3.41
N VAL A 364 22.59 -2.47 2.81
CA VAL A 364 21.35 -2.10 2.12
C VAL A 364 21.11 -2.93 0.85
N LEU A 365 22.17 -3.47 0.25
CA LEU A 365 22.11 -4.40 -0.87
C LEU A 365 21.97 -5.84 -0.35
N LYS A 366 20.74 -6.34 -0.30
CA LYS A 366 20.42 -7.66 0.25
C LYS A 366 20.93 -8.78 -0.63
N ASN A 367 21.51 -9.81 -0.01
CA ASN A 367 21.93 -11.01 -0.71
C ASN A 367 20.73 -11.94 -1.02
N PRO A 368 20.89 -12.98 -1.86
CA PRO A 368 19.78 -13.86 -2.24
C PRO A 368 19.04 -14.54 -1.07
N VAL A 369 19.74 -14.86 0.03
CA VAL A 369 19.12 -15.43 1.23
C VAL A 369 18.23 -14.39 1.89
N GLU A 370 18.76 -13.18 2.13
CA GLU A 370 18.00 -12.09 2.76
C GLU A 370 16.77 -11.70 1.91
N LEU A 371 16.91 -11.64 0.58
CA LEU A 371 15.79 -11.38 -0.33
C LEU A 371 14.71 -12.48 -0.28
N GLN A 372 15.11 -13.74 -0.16
CA GLN A 372 14.15 -14.83 0.00
C GLN A 372 13.45 -14.77 1.36
N ASN A 373 14.16 -14.38 2.41
CA ASN A 373 13.55 -14.21 3.72
C ASN A 373 12.46 -13.14 3.70
N PHE A 374 12.69 -11.98 3.05
CA PHE A 374 11.65 -10.95 2.85
C PHE A 374 10.39 -11.53 2.20
N ARG A 375 10.53 -12.32 1.13
CA ARG A 375 9.38 -12.96 0.46
C ARG A 375 8.62 -13.90 1.40
N ASN A 376 9.33 -14.69 2.20
CA ASN A 376 8.72 -15.62 3.16
C ASN A 376 8.02 -14.88 4.30
N ALA A 377 8.63 -13.83 4.83
CA ALA A 377 8.12 -13.08 5.96
C ALA A 377 6.86 -12.27 5.63
N TYR A 378 6.84 -11.57 4.49
CA TYR A 378 5.65 -10.85 4.07
C TYR A 378 4.49 -11.78 3.67
N LEU A 379 4.78 -13.02 3.28
CA LEU A 379 3.76 -14.04 3.06
C LEU A 379 3.11 -14.49 4.37
N ARG A 380 3.92 -14.75 5.42
CA ARG A 380 3.43 -15.05 6.77
C ARG A 380 2.63 -13.89 7.37
N ASP A 381 3.16 -12.67 7.27
CA ASP A 381 2.47 -11.49 7.79
C ASP A 381 1.15 -11.22 7.04
N GLY A 382 1.13 -11.45 5.73
CA GLY A 382 -0.08 -11.36 4.91
C GLY A 382 -1.21 -12.26 5.41
N ARG A 383 -0.89 -13.48 5.88
CA ARG A 383 -1.86 -14.39 6.50
C ARG A 383 -2.41 -13.82 7.82
N ALA A 384 -1.54 -13.34 8.70
CA ALA A 384 -1.96 -12.73 9.97
C ALA A 384 -2.84 -11.49 9.74
N MET A 385 -2.45 -10.62 8.80
CA MET A 385 -3.22 -9.44 8.40
C MET A 385 -4.60 -9.82 7.84
N ALA A 386 -4.69 -10.82 6.96
CA ALA A 386 -5.97 -11.26 6.40
C ALA A 386 -6.93 -11.82 7.48
N ARG A 387 -6.41 -12.62 8.41
CA ARG A 387 -7.18 -13.13 9.56
C ARG A 387 -7.70 -11.99 10.44
N TRP A 388 -6.83 -11.04 10.76
CA TRP A 388 -7.19 -9.89 11.57
C TRP A 388 -8.20 -8.95 10.87
N MET A 389 -8.02 -8.65 9.58
CA MET A 389 -8.95 -7.79 8.83
C MET A 389 -10.34 -8.42 8.70
N ALA A 390 -10.41 -9.73 8.49
CA ALA A 390 -11.67 -10.47 8.49
C ALA A 390 -12.36 -10.41 9.86
N TRP A 391 -11.60 -10.63 10.94
CA TRP A 391 -12.10 -10.49 12.30
C TRP A 391 -12.63 -9.07 12.57
N LEU A 392 -11.85 -8.04 12.24
CA LEU A 392 -12.21 -6.64 12.50
C LEU A 392 -13.51 -6.25 11.78
N GLU A 393 -13.62 -6.58 10.48
CA GLU A 393 -14.82 -6.30 9.70
C GLU A 393 -16.04 -7.10 10.20
N ASN A 394 -15.86 -8.35 10.61
CA ASN A 394 -16.94 -9.13 11.22
C ASN A 394 -17.46 -8.45 12.51
N ARG A 395 -16.57 -8.04 13.41
CA ARG A 395 -16.94 -7.40 14.68
C ARG A 395 -17.69 -6.09 14.48
N LEU A 396 -17.09 -5.18 13.71
CA LEU A 396 -17.64 -3.84 13.53
C LEU A 396 -18.88 -3.83 12.64
N VAL A 397 -18.90 -4.63 11.56
CA VAL A 397 -19.94 -4.54 10.52
C VAL A 397 -21.02 -5.61 10.66
N LYS A 398 -20.66 -6.88 10.88
CA LYS A 398 -21.64 -7.97 10.96
C LYS A 398 -22.27 -8.08 12.35
N GLU A 399 -21.47 -8.01 13.40
CA GLU A 399 -21.93 -8.09 14.79
C GLU A 399 -22.38 -6.73 15.34
N GLY A 400 -21.89 -5.62 14.78
CA GLY A 400 -22.21 -4.27 15.25
C GLY A 400 -21.64 -3.96 16.63
N LYS A 401 -20.49 -4.55 16.98
CA LYS A 401 -19.81 -4.37 18.26
C LYS A 401 -18.67 -3.37 18.12
N ASP A 402 -18.53 -2.49 19.11
CA ASP A 402 -17.46 -1.50 19.16
C ASP A 402 -16.10 -2.15 19.43
N VAL A 403 -15.06 -1.61 18.80
CA VAL A 403 -13.66 -1.99 18.98
C VAL A 403 -12.83 -0.71 19.07
N GLY A 404 -12.06 -0.56 20.14
CA GLY A 404 -11.12 0.55 20.31
C GLY A 404 -9.87 0.39 19.43
N GLU A 405 -9.25 1.50 19.03
CA GLU A 405 -8.02 1.51 18.24
C GLU A 405 -6.90 0.64 18.87
N TRP A 406 -6.66 0.81 20.17
CA TRP A 406 -5.66 0.01 20.91
C TRP A 406 -6.00 -1.49 20.89
N ALA A 407 -7.27 -1.84 21.14
CA ALA A 407 -7.71 -3.22 21.16
C ALA A 407 -7.54 -3.89 19.79
N ALA A 408 -7.85 -3.17 18.70
CA ALA A 408 -7.64 -3.66 17.35
C ALA A 408 -6.15 -3.96 17.07
N ALA A 409 -5.24 -3.07 17.47
CA ALA A 409 -3.79 -3.29 17.34
C ALA A 409 -3.31 -4.51 18.14
N MET A 410 -3.78 -4.67 19.39
CA MET A 410 -3.42 -5.83 20.22
C MET A 410 -3.90 -7.16 19.65
N VAL A 411 -5.10 -7.19 19.06
CA VAL A 411 -5.59 -8.39 18.37
C VAL A 411 -4.76 -8.69 17.12
N LEU A 412 -4.28 -7.68 16.38
CA LEU A 412 -3.36 -7.90 15.26
C LEU A 412 -2.04 -8.50 15.74
N ALA A 413 -1.45 -7.95 16.81
CA ALA A 413 -0.24 -8.49 17.41
C ALA A 413 -0.42 -9.95 17.87
N ARG A 414 -1.62 -10.31 18.36
CA ARG A 414 -1.96 -11.70 18.71
C ARG A 414 -1.95 -12.63 17.49
N TYR A 415 -2.51 -12.22 16.35
CA TYR A 415 -2.43 -13.01 15.13
C TYR A 415 -0.98 -13.17 14.64
N ARG A 416 -0.18 -12.11 14.69
CA ARG A 416 1.24 -12.15 14.31
C ARG A 416 2.09 -13.04 15.21
N ARG A 417 1.81 -13.10 16.52
CA ARG A 417 2.47 -14.01 17.48
C ARG A 417 2.27 -15.50 17.17
N GLN A 418 1.26 -15.85 16.37
CA GLN A 418 1.00 -17.23 15.95
C GLN A 418 1.81 -17.62 14.71
N GLU A 419 2.41 -16.65 14.02
CA GLU A 419 3.25 -16.90 12.85
C GLU A 419 4.65 -17.36 13.27
N ASP A 420 5.24 -18.25 12.46
CA ASP A 420 6.59 -18.73 12.69
C ASP A 420 7.60 -17.57 12.63
N MET A 421 8.67 -17.70 13.42
CA MET A 421 9.76 -16.73 13.55
C MET A 421 9.37 -15.35 14.12
N TYR A 422 8.17 -15.16 14.68
CA TYR A 422 7.79 -13.87 15.29
C TYR A 422 8.73 -13.49 16.43
N ALA A 423 9.23 -12.25 16.40
CA ALA A 423 10.24 -11.72 17.32
C ALA A 423 9.84 -10.38 17.98
N GLY A 424 8.57 -10.00 17.92
CA GLY A 424 8.04 -8.76 18.48
C GLY A 424 7.54 -7.78 17.42
N LEU A 425 7.16 -6.57 17.85
CA LEU A 425 6.83 -5.48 16.94
C LEU A 425 8.11 -4.77 16.44
N ALA A 426 8.06 -4.18 15.26
CA ALA A 426 9.13 -3.36 14.68
C ALA A 426 8.96 -1.86 14.96
N TYR A 427 7.78 -1.44 15.41
CA TYR A 427 7.43 -0.13 15.94
C TYR A 427 6.07 -0.24 16.65
N GLY A 428 5.65 0.81 17.37
CA GLY A 428 4.31 0.87 17.96
C GLY A 428 3.25 0.98 16.86
N ASP A 429 2.31 0.02 16.80
CA ASP A 429 1.27 -0.02 15.77
C ASP A 429 0.46 1.29 15.75
N ILE A 430 0.41 1.93 14.59
CA ILE A 430 -0.47 3.06 14.31
C ILE A 430 -1.83 2.50 13.92
N SER A 431 -2.73 2.47 14.89
CA SER A 431 -4.14 2.09 14.70
C SER A 431 -4.98 3.33 14.96
N ALA A 432 -5.55 3.91 13.90
CA ALA A 432 -6.07 5.26 13.96
C ALA A 432 -7.37 5.41 13.15
N THR A 433 -8.43 5.94 13.76
CA THR A 433 -9.69 6.30 13.09
C THR A 433 -9.93 7.80 13.11
N GLY A 434 -10.62 8.33 12.10
CA GLY A 434 -11.04 9.73 12.08
C GLY A 434 -9.88 10.69 12.37
N PRO A 435 -10.05 11.69 13.26
CA PRO A 435 -9.03 12.72 13.51
C PRO A 435 -7.66 12.19 13.95
N ASN A 436 -7.60 11.03 14.62
CA ASN A 436 -6.33 10.42 15.01
C ASN A 436 -5.51 9.99 13.78
N ALA A 437 -6.17 9.52 12.72
CA ALA A 437 -5.52 9.12 11.47
C ALA A 437 -4.87 10.29 10.71
N ALA A 438 -5.22 11.55 11.03
CA ALA A 438 -4.55 12.72 10.48
C ALA A 438 -3.14 12.93 11.07
N SER A 439 -2.78 12.23 12.15
CA SER A 439 -1.43 12.22 12.71
C SER A 439 -0.69 10.98 12.20
N GLY A 440 0.26 11.18 11.29
CA GLY A 440 0.92 10.07 10.57
C GLY A 440 1.60 9.03 11.47
N HIS A 441 1.95 9.41 12.70
CA HIS A 441 2.65 8.58 13.71
C HIS A 441 1.85 8.47 15.04
N TYR A 442 0.52 8.48 14.98
CA TYR A 442 -0.30 8.24 16.17
C TYR A 442 -0.26 6.78 16.61
N ALA A 443 0.09 6.50 17.87
CA ALA A 443 -0.08 5.19 18.48
C ALA A 443 -1.15 5.27 19.60
N PRO A 444 -2.19 4.42 19.59
CA PRO A 444 -3.20 4.42 20.63
C PRO A 444 -2.67 3.83 21.93
N SER A 445 -3.12 4.36 23.07
CA SER A 445 -2.85 3.83 24.40
C SER A 445 -4.13 3.36 25.05
N ARG A 446 -4.04 2.29 25.87
CA ARG A 446 -5.19 1.71 26.58
C ARG A 446 -5.84 2.75 27.50
N GLY A 447 -7.16 2.85 27.44
CA GLY A 447 -7.98 3.75 28.27
C GLY A 447 -8.14 5.16 27.71
N ASN A 448 -7.47 5.50 26.61
CA ASN A 448 -7.56 6.82 25.96
C ASN A 448 -7.72 6.70 24.43
N GLU A 449 -8.03 5.50 23.94
CA GLU A 449 -8.23 5.21 22.53
C GLU A 449 -9.63 5.64 22.04
N ALA A 450 -9.72 6.01 20.76
CA ALA A 450 -11.02 6.18 20.13
C ALA A 450 -11.64 4.81 19.78
N GLN A 451 -12.97 4.74 19.76
CA GLN A 451 -13.68 3.62 19.15
C GLN A 451 -13.64 3.76 17.63
N ILE A 452 -13.38 2.67 16.92
CA ILE A 452 -13.24 2.69 15.45
C ILE A 452 -14.57 3.07 14.81
N ASP A 453 -14.58 4.21 14.10
CA ASP A 453 -15.75 4.67 13.36
C ASP A 453 -15.71 4.12 11.92
N ILE A 454 -16.63 3.19 11.63
CA ILE A 454 -16.75 2.58 10.30
C ILE A 454 -17.04 3.60 9.18
N THR A 455 -17.57 4.77 9.51
CA THR A 455 -17.92 5.82 8.54
C THR A 455 -16.76 6.75 8.18
N THR A 456 -15.60 6.56 8.80
CA THR A 456 -14.36 7.29 8.48
C THR A 456 -13.26 6.32 8.05
N PRO A 457 -12.18 6.80 7.40
CA PRO A 457 -11.00 5.99 7.18
C PRO A 457 -10.42 5.49 8.51
N TYR A 458 -10.06 4.21 8.54
CA TYR A 458 -9.28 3.61 9.60
C TYR A 458 -7.93 3.19 9.03
N VAL A 459 -6.85 3.79 9.53
CA VAL A 459 -5.47 3.51 9.12
C VAL A 459 -4.88 2.52 10.11
N ILE A 460 -4.33 1.43 9.58
CA ILE A 460 -3.48 0.51 10.31
C ILE A 460 -2.11 0.51 9.64
N ASP A 461 -1.13 1.09 10.30
CA ASP A 461 0.28 0.98 9.94
C ASP A 461 1.00 0.22 11.04
N SER A 462 1.54 -0.93 10.68
CA SER A 462 1.98 -1.93 11.64
C SER A 462 2.91 -2.95 11.01
N GLY A 463 3.90 -3.39 11.78
CA GLY A 463 4.93 -4.27 11.28
C GLY A 463 5.64 -5.03 12.40
N PRO A 464 5.74 -6.36 12.33
CA PRO A 464 6.53 -7.13 13.27
C PRO A 464 7.98 -7.28 12.84
N GLN A 465 8.82 -7.58 13.83
CA GLN A 465 10.07 -8.28 13.60
C GLN A 465 9.77 -9.77 13.45
N TYR A 466 10.24 -10.36 12.36
CA TYR A 466 10.50 -11.80 12.30
C TYR A 466 12.00 -12.02 12.33
N LEU A 467 12.44 -13.19 12.80
CA LEU A 467 13.88 -13.52 12.86
C LEU A 467 14.55 -13.46 11.48
N ASP A 468 13.78 -13.51 10.40
CA ASP A 468 14.24 -13.52 9.02
C ASP A 468 13.86 -12.25 8.22
N ALA A 469 13.09 -11.30 8.76
CA ALA A 469 12.83 -10.00 8.11
C ALA A 469 12.16 -9.00 9.06
N THR A 470 12.28 -7.72 8.74
CA THR A 470 11.43 -6.67 9.34
C THR A 470 10.27 -6.36 8.39
N ILE A 471 9.06 -6.23 8.94
CA ILE A 471 7.85 -5.90 8.18
C ILE A 471 7.50 -4.44 8.40
N ASP A 472 6.99 -3.83 7.34
CA ASP A 472 6.34 -2.53 7.35
C ASP A 472 5.17 -2.54 6.36
N THR A 473 3.96 -2.22 6.81
CA THR A 473 2.75 -2.28 5.98
C THR A 473 1.64 -1.42 6.55
N THR A 474 1.34 -0.33 5.85
CA THR A 474 0.12 0.45 6.02
C THR A 474 -1.04 0.04 5.11
N ARG A 475 -2.24 -0.14 5.67
CA ARG A 475 -3.51 -0.15 4.92
C ARG A 475 -4.49 0.87 5.50
N THR A 476 -5.22 1.54 4.61
CA THR A 476 -6.40 2.31 4.98
C THR A 476 -7.63 1.49 4.66
N LEU A 477 -8.49 1.25 5.65
CA LEU A 477 -9.74 0.53 5.53
C LEU A 477 -10.92 1.50 5.60
N PHE A 478 -11.99 1.19 4.88
CA PHE A 478 -13.28 1.87 5.02
C PHE A 478 -14.41 0.87 5.13
N MET A 479 -15.05 0.80 6.30
CA MET A 479 -16.04 -0.23 6.63
C MET A 479 -17.50 0.26 6.55
N GLY A 480 -17.70 1.52 6.16
CA GLY A 480 -19.00 2.16 6.01
C GLY A 480 -19.67 1.87 4.66
N LYS A 481 -20.94 2.27 4.53
CA LYS A 481 -21.73 2.07 3.30
C LYS A 481 -21.53 3.20 2.29
N ASP A 482 -21.44 4.45 2.77
CA ASP A 482 -21.46 5.65 1.93
C ASP A 482 -20.29 6.58 2.28
N ALA A 483 -19.22 6.55 1.48
CA ALA A 483 -18.13 7.52 1.55
C ALA A 483 -18.45 8.77 0.71
N SER A 484 -18.04 9.95 1.19
CA SER A 484 -18.18 11.20 0.45
C SER A 484 -17.34 11.20 -0.83
N ALA A 485 -17.72 12.04 -1.81
CA ALA A 485 -16.97 12.19 -3.06
C ALA A 485 -15.54 12.70 -2.81
N ASP A 486 -15.38 13.66 -1.90
CA ASP A 486 -14.05 14.19 -1.53
C ASP A 486 -13.16 13.11 -0.94
N LEU A 487 -13.71 12.27 -0.05
CA LEU A 487 -12.94 11.19 0.57
C LEU A 487 -12.46 10.16 -0.45
N LYS A 488 -13.36 9.75 -1.37
CA LYS A 488 -13.00 8.83 -2.45
C LYS A 488 -11.96 9.43 -3.39
N ARG A 489 -12.12 10.71 -3.76
CA ARG A 489 -11.16 11.42 -4.61
C ARG A 489 -9.77 11.46 -3.96
N GLN A 490 -9.68 11.87 -2.69
CA GLN A 490 -8.41 11.95 -1.95
C GLN A 490 -7.73 10.58 -1.82
N TYR A 491 -8.46 9.54 -1.44
CA TYR A 491 -7.93 8.17 -1.39
C TYR A 491 -7.43 7.69 -2.74
N THR A 492 -8.18 8.00 -3.79
CA THR A 492 -7.80 7.63 -5.15
C THR A 492 -6.55 8.36 -5.61
N ARG A 493 -6.36 9.64 -5.24
CA ARG A 493 -5.10 10.36 -5.55
C ARG A 493 -3.89 9.75 -4.85
N VAL A 494 -4.04 9.32 -3.59
CA VAL A 494 -2.99 8.57 -2.86
C VAL A 494 -2.69 7.25 -3.57
N LEU A 495 -3.73 6.50 -3.98
CA LEU A 495 -3.58 5.26 -4.74
C LEU A 495 -2.89 5.46 -6.10
N GLN A 496 -3.24 6.51 -6.85
CA GLN A 496 -2.55 6.85 -8.10
C GLN A 496 -1.06 7.13 -7.86
N GLY A 497 -0.74 7.86 -6.79
CA GLY A 497 0.63 8.11 -6.37
C GLY A 497 1.39 6.83 -6.01
N TYR A 498 0.74 5.88 -5.34
CA TYR A 498 1.30 4.58 -5.01
C TYR A 498 1.58 3.76 -6.28
N LEU A 499 0.57 3.61 -7.15
CA LEU A 499 0.67 2.83 -8.38
C LEU A 499 1.70 3.41 -9.35
N ALA A 500 1.81 4.74 -9.44
CA ALA A 500 2.77 5.41 -10.32
C ALA A 500 4.22 5.05 -10.00
N VAL A 501 4.56 4.86 -8.73
CA VAL A 501 5.92 4.47 -8.30
C VAL A 501 6.07 2.96 -8.29
N ALA A 502 5.07 2.23 -7.78
CA ALA A 502 5.10 0.76 -7.73
C ALA A 502 5.29 0.13 -9.13
N ASN A 503 4.75 0.76 -10.17
CA ASN A 503 4.85 0.32 -11.56
C ASN A 503 5.94 1.05 -12.37
N ALA A 504 6.75 1.91 -11.74
CA ALA A 504 7.74 2.69 -12.46
C ALA A 504 8.85 1.80 -13.06
N THR A 505 9.16 2.05 -14.33
CA THR A 505 10.37 1.55 -14.99
C THR A 505 11.34 2.72 -15.15
N PHE A 506 12.56 2.59 -14.65
CA PHE A 506 13.53 3.68 -14.62
C PHE A 506 14.97 3.18 -14.89
N PRO A 507 15.87 4.01 -15.42
CA PRO A 507 17.19 3.55 -15.80
C PRO A 507 18.09 3.32 -14.57
N LEU A 508 18.98 2.34 -14.66
CA LEU A 508 20.06 2.14 -13.68
C LEU A 508 20.89 3.43 -13.55
N GLY A 509 21.10 3.88 -12.32
CA GLY A 509 21.81 5.13 -12.01
C GLY A 509 20.92 6.38 -11.98
N ALA A 510 19.60 6.25 -12.17
CA ALA A 510 18.67 7.33 -11.89
C ALA A 510 18.77 7.76 -10.41
N ASP A 511 18.59 9.05 -10.16
CA ASP A 511 18.46 9.59 -8.81
C ASP A 511 17.06 9.23 -8.27
N ALA A 512 17.02 8.53 -7.14
CA ALA A 512 15.81 8.05 -6.50
C ALA A 512 14.84 9.19 -6.12
N SER A 513 15.37 10.39 -5.82
CA SER A 513 14.52 11.54 -5.49
C SER A 513 13.56 11.93 -6.62
N GLY A 514 13.91 11.67 -7.88
CA GLY A 514 13.06 11.95 -9.04
C GLY A 514 11.71 11.21 -9.01
N LEU A 515 11.65 10.05 -8.35
CA LEU A 515 10.43 9.26 -8.22
C LEU A 515 9.41 9.89 -7.25
N ASN A 516 9.82 10.81 -6.36
CA ASN A 516 8.88 11.53 -5.48
C ASN A 516 7.79 12.25 -6.27
N ALA A 517 8.15 12.86 -7.40
CA ALA A 517 7.21 13.60 -8.23
C ALA A 517 6.12 12.69 -8.81
N PHE A 518 6.42 11.42 -9.11
CA PHE A 518 5.45 10.47 -9.63
C PHE A 518 4.35 10.19 -8.61
N SER A 519 4.73 10.10 -7.34
CA SER A 519 3.78 9.85 -6.26
C SER A 519 2.93 11.07 -5.92
N ARG A 520 3.52 12.27 -5.94
CA ARG A 520 2.85 13.51 -5.51
C ARG A 520 2.02 14.17 -6.60
N LYS A 521 2.31 13.92 -7.87
CA LYS A 521 1.67 14.58 -9.03
C LYS A 521 0.14 14.67 -8.89
N HIS A 522 -0.53 13.56 -8.61
CA HIS A 522 -1.99 13.50 -8.59
C HIS A 522 -2.61 14.19 -7.36
N LEU A 523 -1.88 14.27 -6.24
CA LEU A 523 -2.27 15.08 -5.10
C LEU A 523 -2.11 16.58 -5.40
N TRP A 524 -1.00 16.96 -6.04
CA TRP A 524 -0.73 18.36 -6.43
C TRP A 524 -1.75 18.91 -7.42
N GLU A 525 -2.28 18.09 -8.33
CA GLU A 525 -3.38 18.46 -9.23
C GLU A 525 -4.63 18.95 -8.47
N ASP A 526 -4.81 18.46 -7.24
CA ASP A 526 -5.93 18.82 -6.35
C ASP A 526 -5.50 19.80 -5.24
N GLY A 527 -4.26 20.33 -5.29
CA GLY A 527 -3.72 21.23 -4.26
C GLY A 527 -3.39 20.55 -2.94
N LEU A 528 -3.19 19.23 -2.94
CA LEU A 528 -2.92 18.41 -1.76
C LEU A 528 -1.47 17.94 -1.74
N ASP A 529 -0.96 17.56 -0.57
CA ASP A 529 0.36 16.95 -0.41
C ASP A 529 0.46 16.13 0.90
N PHE A 530 1.60 15.48 1.16
CA PHE A 530 1.92 14.81 2.43
C PHE A 530 3.30 15.18 2.99
N GLY A 531 3.38 15.35 4.31
CA GLY A 531 4.54 15.92 5.02
C GLY A 531 5.66 14.94 5.40
N HIS A 532 5.80 13.80 4.75
CA HIS A 532 6.86 12.81 5.03
C HIS A 532 7.53 12.33 3.73
N GLY A 533 8.58 11.50 3.85
CA GLY A 533 9.24 10.87 2.72
C GLY A 533 8.33 9.88 1.99
N LEU A 534 8.62 9.57 0.73
CA LEU A 534 7.84 8.59 -0.04
C LEU A 534 8.08 7.13 0.42
N GLY A 535 9.19 6.87 1.08
CA GLY A 535 9.56 5.55 1.58
C GLY A 535 11.03 5.48 1.97
N HIS A 536 11.38 4.39 2.65
CA HIS A 536 12.69 4.14 3.26
C HIS A 536 13.13 2.69 3.02
N GLY A 537 14.42 2.40 3.23
CA GLY A 537 14.89 1.02 3.26
C GLY A 537 14.35 0.24 4.45
N VAL A 538 14.37 -1.08 4.37
CA VAL A 538 13.97 -1.99 5.46
C VAL A 538 15.03 -3.06 5.67
N ALA A 539 15.42 -3.32 6.92
CA ALA A 539 16.45 -4.28 7.26
C ALA A 539 15.95 -5.73 7.31
N ASN A 540 16.88 -6.68 7.14
CA ASN A 540 16.64 -8.09 7.40
C ASN A 540 16.79 -8.36 8.91
N TYR A 541 15.65 -8.41 9.64
CA TYR A 541 15.58 -8.49 11.10
C TYR A 541 16.47 -7.41 11.74
N GLY A 542 16.07 -6.15 11.66
CA GLY A 542 16.87 -4.99 12.03
C GLY A 542 16.03 -3.73 12.18
N THR A 543 16.56 -2.58 11.79
CA THR A 543 15.78 -1.33 11.76
C THR A 543 14.69 -1.38 10.70
N VAL A 544 13.48 -0.96 11.07
CA VAL A 544 12.40 -0.74 10.09
C VAL A 544 12.77 0.36 9.09
N HIS A 545 13.38 1.45 9.56
CA HIS A 545 13.93 2.51 8.72
C HIS A 545 15.43 2.29 8.48
N GLU A 546 15.80 1.77 7.32
CA GLU A 546 17.17 1.43 6.95
C GLU A 546 17.77 2.38 5.90
N PHE A 547 18.53 3.36 6.35
CA PHE A 547 19.29 4.27 5.49
C PHE A 547 20.58 3.61 4.94
N PRO A 548 21.13 4.07 3.79
CA PRO A 548 20.69 5.23 2.97
C PRO A 548 19.59 4.93 1.93
N THR A 549 19.01 3.74 1.91
CA THR A 549 17.97 3.43 0.93
C THR A 549 16.71 4.25 1.17
N GLY A 550 16.14 4.77 0.09
CA GLY A 550 14.91 5.56 0.09
C GLY A 550 14.87 6.46 -1.14
N PHE A 551 13.91 7.39 -1.15
CA PHE A 551 13.70 8.32 -2.26
C PHE A 551 14.40 9.67 -2.02
N VAL A 552 15.69 9.63 -1.73
CA VAL A 552 16.51 10.80 -1.36
C VAL A 552 17.50 11.17 -2.46
N HIS A 553 17.89 12.44 -2.50
CA HIS A 553 18.82 12.95 -3.50
C HIS A 553 20.20 12.29 -3.37
N GLY A 554 20.82 11.92 -4.49
CA GLY A 554 22.13 11.27 -4.53
C GLY A 554 22.12 9.77 -4.25
N PHE A 555 20.95 9.16 -4.01
CA PHE A 555 20.81 7.70 -3.94
C PHE A 555 20.35 7.15 -5.29
N SER A 556 20.92 6.01 -5.72
CA SER A 556 20.50 5.30 -6.92
C SER A 556 20.25 3.83 -6.60
N TYR A 557 19.08 3.34 -7.00
CA TYR A 557 18.70 1.96 -6.78
C TYR A 557 19.55 0.97 -7.58
N LYS A 558 19.73 -0.22 -7.00
CA LYS A 558 20.34 -1.40 -7.62
C LYS A 558 19.48 -2.63 -7.33
N PRO A 559 19.51 -3.66 -8.19
CA PRO A 559 18.83 -4.92 -7.92
C PRO A 559 19.23 -5.49 -6.54
N GLY A 560 18.24 -5.80 -5.71
CA GLY A 560 18.46 -6.29 -4.34
C GLY A 560 18.36 -5.22 -3.24
N HIS A 561 18.20 -3.94 -3.58
CA HIS A 561 17.73 -2.95 -2.60
C HIS A 561 16.27 -3.24 -2.23
N VAL A 562 15.95 -3.07 -0.95
CA VAL A 562 14.59 -3.20 -0.39
C VAL A 562 14.12 -1.84 0.09
N THR A 563 12.89 -1.44 -0.23
CA THR A 563 12.32 -0.13 0.11
C THR A 563 10.80 -0.22 0.32
N THR A 564 10.24 0.62 1.19
CA THR A 564 8.79 0.89 1.22
C THR A 564 8.42 1.88 0.11
N ILE A 565 7.14 1.91 -0.28
CA ILE A 565 6.48 2.99 -1.03
C ILE A 565 5.18 3.27 -0.31
N GLU A 566 5.05 4.45 0.28
CA GLU A 566 4.04 4.75 1.31
C GLU A 566 3.37 6.13 1.19
N PRO A 567 2.87 6.57 0.02
CA PRO A 567 2.20 7.87 -0.06
C PRO A 567 0.99 7.94 0.88
N GLY A 568 0.69 9.15 1.33
CA GLY A 568 -0.45 9.43 2.19
C GLY A 568 -1.11 10.78 1.94
N PHE A 569 -2.13 11.07 2.73
CA PHE A 569 -2.77 12.37 2.82
C PHE A 569 -3.38 12.53 4.22
N TYR A 570 -3.21 13.70 4.84
CA TYR A 570 -3.62 13.95 6.22
C TYR A 570 -4.34 15.29 6.32
N LEU A 571 -5.60 15.23 6.77
CA LEU A 571 -6.44 16.41 6.98
C LEU A 571 -6.65 16.63 8.47
N GLU A 572 -5.90 17.58 9.04
CA GLU A 572 -5.88 17.90 10.47
C GLU A 572 -7.29 18.04 11.03
N GLY A 573 -7.55 17.34 12.14
CA GLY A 573 -8.85 17.35 12.84
C GLY A 573 -9.97 16.55 12.15
N LYS A 574 -9.72 15.87 11.03
CA LYS A 574 -10.73 15.09 10.30
C LYS A 574 -10.37 13.63 10.08
N TYR A 575 -9.36 13.36 9.26
CA TYR A 575 -8.93 11.99 8.90
C TYR A 575 -7.58 12.01 8.18
N GLY A 576 -6.96 10.84 8.08
CA GLY A 576 -5.84 10.61 7.18
C GLY A 576 -5.93 9.25 6.51
N MET A 577 -5.03 9.02 5.56
CA MET A 577 -4.95 7.80 4.77
C MET A 577 -3.51 7.61 4.29
N ARG A 578 -3.07 6.35 4.24
CA ARG A 578 -1.78 5.94 3.72
C ARG A 578 -1.89 4.55 3.11
N ILE A 579 -1.15 4.31 2.03
CA ILE A 579 -1.07 3.02 1.36
C ILE A 579 0.40 2.68 1.23
N GLU A 580 0.82 1.59 1.87
CA GLU A 580 2.22 1.23 1.92
C GLU A 580 2.47 -0.24 1.61
N SER A 581 3.47 -0.50 0.79
CA SER A 581 4.00 -1.85 0.63
C SER A 581 5.52 -1.82 0.52
N THR A 582 6.14 -2.96 0.76
CA THR A 582 7.58 -3.15 0.63
C THR A 582 7.91 -3.82 -0.68
N PHE A 583 9.00 -3.35 -1.30
CA PHE A 583 9.42 -3.69 -2.64
C PHE A 583 10.91 -4.06 -2.69
N ILE A 584 11.23 -5.04 -3.53
CA ILE A 584 12.59 -5.37 -3.94
C ILE A 584 12.84 -4.72 -5.30
N CYS A 585 13.90 -3.90 -5.43
CA CYS A 585 14.35 -3.42 -6.72
C CYS A 585 14.91 -4.58 -7.55
N LYS A 586 14.56 -4.67 -8.83
CA LYS A 586 15.03 -5.69 -9.77
C LYS A 586 15.32 -5.10 -11.14
N GLU A 587 16.12 -5.81 -11.95
CA GLU A 587 16.22 -5.52 -13.38
C GLU A 587 14.91 -5.92 -14.08
N VAL A 588 14.51 -5.15 -15.10
CA VAL A 588 13.33 -5.43 -15.93
C VAL A 588 13.68 -5.32 -17.40
N GLU A 589 12.99 -6.09 -18.24
CA GLU A 589 13.11 -5.99 -19.68
C GLU A 589 12.19 -4.90 -20.24
N THR A 590 12.67 -4.19 -21.26
CA THR A 590 11.92 -3.14 -21.97
C THR A 590 11.76 -3.51 -23.44
N GLN A 591 10.73 -2.96 -24.11
CA GLN A 591 10.45 -3.25 -25.52
C GLN A 591 11.61 -2.89 -26.46
N PHE A 592 12.39 -1.87 -26.09
CA PHE A 592 13.55 -1.42 -26.83
C PHE A 592 14.79 -1.48 -25.95
N GLU A 593 15.93 -1.77 -26.57
CA GLU A 593 17.23 -1.66 -25.93
C GLU A 593 17.71 -0.20 -25.98
N PHE A 594 18.31 0.25 -24.88
CA PHE A 594 19.03 1.52 -24.79
C PHE A 594 20.35 1.26 -24.06
N ALA A 595 21.30 2.21 -24.08
CA ALA A 595 22.65 2.03 -23.52
C ALA A 595 22.72 1.81 -21.99
N THR A 596 21.58 1.70 -21.30
CA THR A 596 21.49 1.43 -19.86
C THR A 596 20.52 0.27 -19.58
N LYS A 597 20.72 -0.38 -18.45
CA LYS A 597 19.76 -1.36 -17.93
C LYS A 597 18.56 -0.64 -17.31
N TRP A 598 17.42 -1.31 -17.29
CA TRP A 598 16.20 -0.80 -16.69
C TRP A 598 15.89 -1.52 -15.39
N LEU A 599 15.37 -0.76 -14.44
CA LEU A 599 14.97 -1.21 -13.12
C LEU A 599 13.47 -1.05 -12.95
N GLY A 600 12.91 -1.87 -12.07
CA GLY A 600 11.55 -1.75 -11.56
C GLY A 600 11.46 -2.40 -10.19
N PHE A 601 10.24 -2.55 -9.69
CA PHE A 601 9.98 -3.05 -8.34
C PHE A 601 9.22 -4.39 -8.35
N GLU A 602 9.54 -5.25 -7.39
CA GLU A 602 8.79 -6.45 -7.04
C GLU A 602 8.16 -6.23 -5.66
N CYS A 603 6.83 -6.16 -5.59
CA CYS A 603 6.14 -6.06 -4.31
C CYS A 603 6.25 -7.37 -3.53
N VAL A 604 6.71 -7.32 -2.28
CA VAL A 604 6.72 -8.48 -1.37
C VAL A 604 5.53 -8.50 -0.42
N THR A 605 4.91 -7.34 -0.13
CA THR A 605 3.69 -7.29 0.70
C THR A 605 2.55 -8.13 0.12
N ARG A 606 1.90 -8.92 0.97
CA ARG A 606 0.77 -9.80 0.63
C ARG A 606 -0.48 -9.43 1.42
N VAL A 607 -0.93 -8.18 1.29
CA VAL A 607 -2.14 -7.67 1.96
C VAL A 607 -3.00 -6.93 0.93
N PRO A 608 -4.29 -7.27 0.73
CA PRO A 608 -5.11 -6.61 -0.28
C PRO A 608 -5.18 -5.10 -0.07
N ILE A 609 -5.20 -4.32 -1.15
CA ILE A 609 -5.53 -2.89 -1.08
C ILE A 609 -7.05 -2.78 -1.07
N ASP A 610 -7.59 -2.10 -0.06
CA ASP A 610 -9.02 -1.84 0.05
C ASP A 610 -9.48 -0.96 -1.11
N ASN A 611 -10.41 -1.47 -1.91
CA ASN A 611 -10.91 -0.78 -3.09
C ASN A 611 -12.26 -0.07 -2.87
N ARG A 612 -12.78 -0.05 -1.63
CA ARG A 612 -14.08 0.55 -1.29
C ARG A 612 -14.09 2.08 -1.40
N LEU A 613 -12.95 2.72 -1.16
CA LEU A 613 -12.76 4.17 -1.32
C LEU A 613 -12.32 4.58 -2.74
N VAL A 614 -12.15 3.64 -3.68
CA VAL A 614 -11.70 3.98 -5.03
C VAL A 614 -12.81 4.68 -5.81
N ASP A 615 -12.52 5.88 -6.30
CA ASP A 615 -13.25 6.53 -7.38
C ASP A 615 -12.73 6.00 -8.71
N TRP A 616 -13.43 5.00 -9.24
CA TRP A 616 -13.07 4.31 -10.48
C TRP A 616 -13.06 5.21 -11.72
N ASN A 617 -13.63 6.42 -11.65
CA ASN A 617 -13.61 7.36 -12.77
C ASN A 617 -12.28 8.14 -12.86
N LEU A 618 -11.48 8.17 -11.78
CA LEU A 618 -10.17 8.84 -11.77
C LEU A 618 -9.04 7.92 -12.20
N LEU A 619 -9.22 6.60 -12.08
CA LEU A 619 -8.21 5.63 -12.50
C LEU A 619 -8.25 5.42 -14.01
N THR A 620 -7.07 5.42 -14.61
CA THR A 620 -6.85 4.93 -15.96
C THR A 620 -7.06 3.43 -16.05
N LYS A 621 -7.24 2.90 -17.26
CA LYS A 621 -7.38 1.45 -17.48
C LYS A 621 -6.19 0.66 -16.97
N ASP A 622 -4.98 1.19 -17.16
CA ASP A 622 -3.75 0.53 -16.71
C ASP A 622 -3.66 0.53 -15.17
N GLU A 623 -4.06 1.61 -14.50
CA GLU A 623 -4.14 1.66 -13.03
C GLU A 623 -5.17 0.67 -12.47
N ILE A 624 -6.36 0.55 -13.08
CA ILE A 624 -7.37 -0.45 -12.70
C ILE A 624 -6.81 -1.87 -12.90
N LYS A 625 -6.13 -2.11 -14.02
CA LYS A 625 -5.49 -3.40 -14.31
C LYS A 625 -4.43 -3.72 -13.25
N SER A 626 -3.56 -2.76 -12.92
CA SER A 626 -2.53 -2.93 -11.90
C SER A 626 -3.12 -3.21 -10.51
N LEU A 627 -4.19 -2.51 -10.10
CA LEU A 627 -4.86 -2.80 -8.83
C LEU A 627 -5.47 -4.21 -8.81
N ASN A 628 -6.13 -4.62 -9.89
CA ASN A 628 -6.70 -5.96 -10.01
C ASN A 628 -5.60 -7.04 -9.98
N GLU A 629 -4.51 -6.85 -10.72
CA GLU A 629 -3.37 -7.77 -10.76
C GLU A 629 -2.69 -7.89 -9.40
N TYR A 630 -2.50 -6.77 -8.70
CA TYR A 630 -1.98 -6.75 -7.34
C TYR A 630 -2.86 -7.56 -6.39
N ASN A 631 -4.15 -7.24 -6.32
CA ASN A 631 -5.06 -7.94 -5.41
C ASN A 631 -5.19 -9.43 -5.78
N LYS A 632 -5.17 -9.79 -7.07
CA LYS A 632 -5.15 -11.19 -7.51
C LYS A 632 -3.88 -11.93 -7.09
N MET A 633 -2.72 -11.29 -7.21
CA MET A 633 -1.46 -11.84 -6.71
C MET A 633 -1.52 -12.12 -5.19
N VAL A 634 -2.12 -11.21 -4.43
CA VAL A 634 -2.33 -11.42 -2.98
C VAL A 634 -3.27 -12.59 -2.73
N GLU A 635 -4.40 -12.67 -3.43
CA GLU A 635 -5.35 -13.78 -3.32
C GLU A 635 -4.67 -15.13 -3.61
N ASP A 636 -3.95 -15.24 -4.72
CA ASP A 636 -3.27 -16.48 -5.13
C ASP A 636 -2.20 -16.92 -4.12
N ALA A 637 -1.54 -15.96 -3.47
CA ALA A 637 -0.53 -16.24 -2.46
C ALA A 637 -1.15 -16.67 -1.12
N LEU A 638 -2.26 -16.07 -0.70
CA LEU A 638 -2.83 -16.29 0.63
C LEU A 638 -3.83 -17.44 0.69
N LEU A 639 -4.63 -17.68 -0.36
CA LEU A 639 -5.66 -18.73 -0.32
C LEU A 639 -5.10 -20.13 0.00
N PRO A 640 -3.92 -20.54 -0.50
CA PRO A 640 -3.33 -21.83 -0.13
C PRO A 640 -2.89 -21.92 1.34
N LEU A 641 -2.69 -20.79 2.03
CA LEU A 641 -2.24 -20.73 3.43
C LEU A 641 -3.39 -20.56 4.42
N LEU A 642 -4.59 -20.32 3.90
CA LEU A 642 -5.84 -20.17 4.63
C LEU A 642 -6.71 -21.38 4.32
N ASP A 643 -6.24 -22.61 4.52
CA ASP A 643 -6.96 -23.84 4.17
C ASP A 643 -7.69 -24.51 5.34
N ASP A 644 -7.39 -24.11 6.58
CA ASP A 644 -8.04 -24.59 7.82
C ASP A 644 -9.52 -24.14 7.90
N ASP A 645 -10.40 -24.92 8.50
CA ASP A 645 -11.80 -24.53 8.73
C ASP A 645 -11.92 -23.24 9.56
N LEU A 646 -10.97 -23.02 10.49
CA LEU A 646 -10.87 -21.80 11.29
C LEU A 646 -10.56 -20.54 10.44
N ASP A 647 -10.03 -20.71 9.22
CA ASP A 647 -9.70 -19.63 8.30
C ASP A 647 -10.81 -19.29 7.31
N LYS A 648 -12.00 -19.89 7.44
CA LYS A 648 -13.10 -19.68 6.50
C LYS A 648 -13.42 -18.19 6.30
N ASP A 649 -13.53 -17.44 7.39
CA ASP A 649 -13.86 -16.01 7.31
C ASP A 649 -12.74 -15.19 6.67
N ALA A 650 -11.48 -15.54 6.94
CA ALA A 650 -10.32 -14.93 6.29
C ALA A 650 -10.30 -15.22 4.78
N ARG A 651 -10.55 -16.47 4.36
CA ARG A 651 -10.68 -16.86 2.94
C ARG A 651 -11.77 -16.06 2.23
N ASP A 652 -12.95 -16.01 2.84
CA ASP A 652 -14.12 -15.34 2.27
C ASP A 652 -13.86 -13.83 2.16
N TRP A 653 -13.21 -13.25 3.17
CA TRP A 653 -12.79 -11.85 3.16
C TRP A 653 -11.77 -11.55 2.07
N VAL A 654 -10.71 -12.36 1.92
CA VAL A 654 -9.70 -12.19 0.85
C VAL A 654 -10.36 -12.26 -0.53
N LYS A 655 -11.19 -13.26 -0.80
CA LYS A 655 -11.92 -13.38 -2.09
C LYS A 655 -12.81 -12.17 -2.37
N LYS A 656 -13.46 -11.65 -1.33
CA LYS A 656 -14.30 -10.45 -1.44
C LYS A 656 -13.47 -9.23 -1.81
N MET A 657 -12.38 -8.98 -1.10
CA MET A 657 -11.53 -7.79 -1.30
C MET A 657 -10.72 -7.85 -2.60
N CYS A 658 -10.37 -9.06 -3.05
CA CYS A 658 -9.61 -9.27 -4.28
C CYS A 658 -10.47 -9.43 -5.53
N LYS A 659 -11.80 -9.33 -5.41
CA LYS A 659 -12.71 -9.39 -6.56
C LYS A 659 -12.35 -8.30 -7.59
N PRO A 660 -12.05 -8.66 -8.85
CA PRO A 660 -11.58 -7.69 -9.83
C PRO A 660 -12.68 -6.71 -10.23
N HIS A 661 -12.29 -5.45 -10.47
CA HIS A 661 -13.16 -4.48 -11.11
C HIS A 661 -13.12 -4.67 -12.63
N PHE A 662 -14.26 -5.01 -13.22
CA PHE A 662 -14.35 -5.27 -14.66
C PHE A 662 -14.22 -3.98 -15.48
N ILE A 663 -13.12 -3.85 -16.21
CA ILE A 663 -12.95 -2.83 -17.25
C ILE A 663 -13.71 -3.30 -18.49
N TRP A 664 -14.86 -2.71 -18.76
CA TRP A 664 -15.51 -2.88 -20.06
C TRP A 664 -14.62 -2.23 -21.13
N PRO A 665 -14.39 -2.85 -22.30
CA PRO A 665 -13.46 -2.33 -23.33
C PRO A 665 -13.71 -0.87 -23.75
N TRP A 666 -14.90 -0.34 -23.48
CA TRP A 666 -15.45 0.92 -23.97
C TRP A 666 -15.37 2.10 -23.00
N THR A 667 -14.94 1.93 -21.74
CA THR A 667 -14.88 3.05 -20.78
C THR A 667 -13.78 4.09 -21.05
N ALA A 668 -12.89 3.87 -22.02
CA ALA A 668 -11.76 4.78 -22.31
C ALA A 668 -12.12 6.13 -22.95
N SER A 669 -13.36 6.33 -23.44
CA SER A 669 -13.70 7.54 -24.20
C SER A 669 -14.75 8.44 -23.55
N MET A 670 -15.30 8.09 -22.38
CA MET A 670 -16.41 8.88 -21.80
C MET A 670 -16.03 10.30 -21.35
N GLY A 671 -14.73 10.59 -21.13
CA GLY A 671 -14.26 11.96 -20.86
C GLY A 671 -14.41 12.95 -22.02
N LEU A 672 -14.85 12.50 -23.21
CA LEU A 672 -15.16 13.35 -24.37
C LEU A 672 -16.66 13.40 -24.70
N PHE A 673 -17.52 12.71 -23.95
CA PHE A 673 -18.95 12.61 -24.25
C PHE A 673 -19.88 13.42 -23.32
N ASP A 674 -19.39 13.95 -22.20
CA ASP A 674 -20.21 14.76 -21.29
C ASP A 674 -20.68 16.09 -21.93
N ASP A 675 -20.00 16.60 -22.94
CA ASP A 675 -20.38 17.83 -23.65
C ASP A 675 -21.44 17.62 -24.76
N TYR A 676 -21.89 16.39 -25.03
CA TYR A 676 -22.83 16.10 -26.13
C TYR A 676 -24.18 15.50 -25.69
N LEU A 677 -24.44 15.34 -24.40
CA LEU A 677 -25.69 14.74 -23.90
C LEU A 677 -26.81 15.74 -23.56
N THR A 678 -26.90 16.85 -24.30
CA THR A 678 -28.18 17.56 -24.48
C THR A 678 -28.81 17.15 -25.81
N PHE A 679 -29.57 16.06 -25.82
CA PHE A 679 -30.28 15.61 -27.02
C PHE A 679 -31.59 16.37 -27.23
N THR A 680 -31.58 17.32 -28.17
CA THR A 680 -32.78 17.74 -28.90
C THR A 680 -32.82 17.04 -30.25
N THR A 681 -33.88 16.27 -30.51
CA THR A 681 -34.11 15.56 -31.77
C THR A 681 -34.63 16.48 -32.89
N PRO A 682 -34.15 16.28 -34.14
CA PRO A 682 -35.01 16.45 -35.30
C PRO A 682 -35.23 15.13 -36.08
N VAL A 683 -36.42 15.06 -36.69
CA VAL A 683 -37.14 13.93 -37.30
C VAL A 683 -36.48 13.36 -38.57
N GLY A 684 -36.71 12.06 -38.83
CA GLY A 684 -36.51 11.47 -40.16
C GLY A 684 -37.07 10.05 -40.36
N GLN A 685 -36.38 9.03 -39.86
CA GLN A 685 -36.77 7.61 -40.02
C GLN A 685 -36.42 6.82 -38.76
N SER A 686 -37.29 5.87 -38.39
CA SER A 686 -37.05 4.97 -37.25
C SER A 686 -35.89 4.02 -37.55
N ALA A 687 -34.93 3.89 -36.62
CA ALA A 687 -33.87 2.88 -36.70
C ALA A 687 -34.37 1.44 -36.35
N LEU A 688 -35.67 1.27 -36.13
CA LEU A 688 -36.29 -0.04 -35.89
C LEU A 688 -36.57 -0.79 -37.20
N PRO A 689 -36.58 -2.13 -37.16
CA PRO A 689 -37.00 -2.94 -38.30
C PRO A 689 -38.43 -2.59 -38.75
N PRO A 690 -38.73 -2.65 -40.06
CA PRO A 690 -40.07 -2.38 -40.57
C PRO A 690 -41.13 -3.31 -39.94
N PRO A 691 -42.38 -2.84 -39.76
CA PRO A 691 -43.49 -3.66 -39.31
C PRO A 691 -43.65 -4.96 -40.11
N GLY A 692 -43.97 -6.05 -39.42
CA GLY A 692 -44.18 -7.37 -40.02
C GLY A 692 -42.91 -8.08 -40.50
N THR A 693 -41.72 -7.58 -40.16
CA THR A 693 -40.43 -8.22 -40.49
C THR A 693 -39.83 -8.98 -39.30
N HIS A 694 -38.96 -9.95 -39.63
CA HIS A 694 -38.13 -10.68 -38.66
C HIS A 694 -36.66 -10.27 -38.82
N LEU A 695 -36.08 -9.62 -37.80
CA LEU A 695 -34.66 -9.34 -37.74
C LEU A 695 -33.95 -10.46 -36.96
N LEU A 696 -32.96 -11.11 -37.58
CA LEU A 696 -32.14 -12.16 -36.98
C LEU A 696 -30.69 -11.68 -36.83
N VAL A 697 -30.20 -11.63 -35.59
CA VAL A 697 -28.79 -11.35 -35.27
C VAL A 697 -28.08 -12.68 -35.07
N THR A 698 -27.14 -13.04 -35.96
CA THR A 698 -26.54 -14.39 -35.99
C THR A 698 -25.24 -14.56 -35.20
N ASP A 699 -24.70 -13.49 -34.61
CA ASP A 699 -23.44 -13.51 -33.85
C ASP A 699 -23.67 -13.42 -32.34
N ALA A 700 -24.70 -14.14 -31.87
CA ALA A 700 -25.20 -14.13 -30.51
C ALA A 700 -24.11 -14.33 -29.42
N LEU A 701 -23.06 -15.11 -29.68
CA LEU A 701 -21.98 -15.37 -28.71
C LEU A 701 -21.00 -14.20 -28.51
N THR A 702 -21.11 -13.13 -29.31
CA THR A 702 -20.22 -11.98 -29.21
C THR A 702 -20.85 -10.87 -28.36
N ALA A 703 -20.03 -10.18 -27.56
CA ALA A 703 -20.48 -8.98 -26.82
C ALA A 703 -21.09 -7.89 -27.74
N SER A 704 -20.73 -7.92 -29.03
CA SER A 704 -21.27 -7.02 -30.06
C SER A 704 -22.76 -7.23 -30.32
N ALA A 705 -23.31 -8.43 -30.11
CA ALA A 705 -24.75 -8.68 -30.27
C ALA A 705 -25.58 -7.90 -29.24
N ASN A 706 -25.08 -7.78 -28.00
CA ASN A 706 -25.74 -7.01 -26.95
C ASN A 706 -25.78 -5.51 -27.32
N VAL A 707 -24.76 -5.00 -28.04
CA VAL A 707 -24.75 -3.62 -28.57
C VAL A 707 -25.87 -3.39 -29.60
N VAL A 708 -26.14 -4.37 -30.47
CA VAL A 708 -27.28 -4.28 -31.41
C VAL A 708 -28.60 -4.23 -30.65
N LEU A 709 -28.76 -5.04 -29.59
CA LEU A 709 -29.96 -5.01 -28.75
C LEU A 709 -30.11 -3.68 -27.98
N TYR A 710 -29.03 -3.16 -27.39
CA TYR A 710 -29.03 -1.85 -26.73
C TYR A 710 -29.47 -0.75 -27.70
N HIS A 711 -28.96 -0.74 -28.92
CA HIS A 711 -29.32 0.24 -29.95
C HIS A 711 -30.81 0.15 -30.33
N LEU A 712 -31.34 -1.07 -30.49
CA LEU A 712 -32.76 -1.29 -30.77
C LEU A 712 -33.65 -0.85 -29.60
N PHE A 713 -33.24 -1.10 -28.36
CA PHE A 713 -34.00 -0.70 -27.17
C PHE A 713 -34.01 0.82 -27.00
N MET A 714 -32.88 1.48 -27.24
CA MET A 714 -32.77 2.93 -27.26
C MET A 714 -33.66 3.54 -28.35
N SER A 715 -33.61 2.97 -29.55
CA SER A 715 -34.43 3.39 -30.70
C SER A 715 -35.92 3.22 -30.43
N ALA A 716 -36.32 2.10 -29.82
CA ALA A 716 -37.70 1.86 -29.42
C ALA A 716 -38.16 2.80 -28.30
N SER A 717 -37.33 3.03 -27.28
CA SER A 717 -37.61 3.98 -26.20
C SER A 717 -37.79 5.39 -26.73
N ALA A 718 -36.89 5.85 -27.62
CA ALA A 718 -36.96 7.15 -28.27
C ALA A 718 -38.22 7.30 -29.15
N ALA A 719 -38.56 6.26 -29.92
CA ALA A 719 -39.78 6.20 -30.75
C ALA A 719 -41.06 5.94 -29.95
N ARG A 720 -40.97 5.77 -28.62
CA ARG A 720 -42.08 5.39 -27.71
C ARG A 720 -42.78 4.09 -28.09
N VAL A 721 -42.05 3.19 -28.77
CA VAL A 721 -42.48 1.83 -29.13
C VAL A 721 -42.38 0.93 -27.90
N PRO A 722 -43.45 0.20 -27.52
CA PRO A 722 -43.40 -0.80 -26.45
C PRO A 722 -42.42 -1.92 -26.79
N ILE A 723 -41.63 -2.35 -25.81
CA ILE A 723 -40.70 -3.48 -25.97
C ILE A 723 -41.23 -4.67 -25.18
N ILE A 724 -41.33 -5.83 -25.83
CA ILE A 724 -41.61 -7.11 -25.17
C ILE A 724 -40.35 -7.95 -25.29
N TRP A 725 -39.61 -8.11 -24.18
CA TRP A 725 -38.34 -8.80 -24.16
C TRP A 725 -38.49 -10.16 -23.50
N VAL A 726 -38.24 -11.22 -24.28
CA VAL A 726 -38.13 -12.59 -23.81
C VAL A 726 -36.65 -12.94 -23.68
N ASP A 727 -36.20 -13.15 -22.44
CA ASP A 727 -34.81 -13.41 -22.10
C ASP A 727 -34.60 -14.90 -21.82
N PHE A 728 -34.07 -15.62 -22.81
CA PHE A 728 -33.66 -17.03 -22.69
C PHE A 728 -32.21 -17.18 -22.21
N ARG A 729 -31.45 -16.08 -22.07
CA ARG A 729 -30.05 -16.06 -21.62
C ARG A 729 -29.89 -15.91 -20.12
N HIS A 730 -30.94 -15.45 -19.45
CA HIS A 730 -30.92 -15.05 -18.04
C HIS A 730 -29.96 -13.90 -17.74
N GLU A 731 -29.81 -12.94 -18.66
CA GLU A 731 -29.02 -11.73 -18.39
C GLU A 731 -29.72 -10.80 -17.36
N THR A 732 -31.03 -10.96 -17.16
CA THR A 732 -31.91 -10.21 -16.24
C THR A 732 -32.16 -8.75 -16.63
N LEU A 733 -33.39 -8.27 -16.39
CA LEU A 733 -33.77 -6.87 -16.63
C LEU A 733 -32.90 -5.88 -15.85
N ALA A 734 -32.47 -6.24 -14.63
CA ALA A 734 -31.67 -5.37 -13.77
C ALA A 734 -30.28 -5.08 -14.35
N SER A 735 -29.63 -6.09 -14.95
CA SER A 735 -28.34 -5.92 -15.63
C SER A 735 -28.48 -4.98 -16.82
N PHE A 736 -29.51 -5.19 -17.64
CA PHE A 736 -29.74 -4.41 -18.85
C PHE A 736 -30.11 -2.95 -18.54
N ASP A 737 -30.97 -2.73 -17.56
CA ASP A 737 -31.36 -1.38 -17.11
C ASP A 737 -30.18 -0.64 -16.48
N THR A 738 -29.28 -1.33 -15.78
CA THR A 738 -28.04 -0.73 -15.26
C THR A 738 -27.16 -0.19 -16.39
N VAL A 739 -27.02 -0.94 -17.49
CA VAL A 739 -26.25 -0.51 -18.66
C VAL A 739 -26.93 0.66 -19.36
N LEU A 740 -28.23 0.59 -19.60
CA LEU A 740 -28.97 1.67 -20.28
C LEU A 740 -29.10 2.96 -19.46
N ARG A 741 -29.15 2.87 -18.13
CA ARG A 741 -29.06 4.04 -17.24
C ARG A 741 -27.72 4.76 -17.38
N ARG A 742 -26.61 4.01 -17.48
CA ARG A 742 -25.28 4.59 -17.75
C ARG A 742 -25.19 5.23 -19.13
N LEU A 743 -25.99 4.75 -20.10
CA LEU A 743 -26.13 5.33 -21.43
C LEU A 743 -27.19 6.45 -21.49
N GLY A 744 -27.71 6.91 -20.35
CA GLY A 744 -28.55 8.10 -20.24
C GLY A 744 -30.04 7.88 -20.54
N SER A 745 -30.54 6.64 -20.59
CA SER A 745 -31.96 6.37 -20.89
C SER A 745 -32.49 5.13 -20.18
N PRO A 746 -33.25 5.26 -19.09
CA PRO A 746 -33.90 4.12 -18.44
C PRO A 746 -35.01 3.53 -19.33
N LEU A 747 -35.21 2.21 -19.22
CA LEU A 747 -36.26 1.49 -19.95
C LEU A 747 -37.63 1.77 -19.31
N LYS A 748 -38.41 2.70 -19.89
CA LYS A 748 -39.71 3.10 -19.33
C LYS A 748 -40.90 2.20 -19.73
N ARG A 749 -40.79 1.39 -20.80
CA ARG A 749 -41.90 0.62 -21.39
C ARG A 749 -41.45 -0.77 -21.87
N VAL A 750 -40.97 -1.58 -20.94
CA VAL A 750 -40.49 -2.93 -21.23
C VAL A 750 -41.31 -3.95 -20.45
N THR A 751 -41.95 -4.86 -21.19
CA THR A 751 -42.52 -6.09 -20.64
C THR A 751 -41.42 -7.15 -20.70
N TYR A 752 -40.81 -7.44 -19.55
CA TYR A 752 -39.76 -8.46 -19.42
C TYR A 752 -40.39 -9.82 -19.10
N ILE A 753 -40.03 -10.84 -19.87
CA ILE A 753 -40.50 -12.22 -19.74
C ILE A 753 -39.27 -13.10 -19.62
N SER A 754 -39.08 -13.73 -18.46
CA SER A 754 -38.08 -14.77 -18.25
C SER A 754 -38.78 -16.11 -18.07
N PRO A 755 -38.73 -17.03 -19.05
CA PRO A 755 -39.32 -18.35 -18.92
C PRO A 755 -38.55 -19.17 -17.86
N SER A 756 -39.21 -19.56 -16.76
CA SER A 756 -38.65 -20.43 -15.72
C SER A 756 -39.10 -21.89 -15.91
N PRO A 757 -38.34 -22.93 -15.46
CA PRO A 757 -36.96 -22.94 -14.97
C PRO A 757 -36.02 -23.46 -16.07
N LEU A 758 -35.46 -22.55 -16.86
CA LEU A 758 -34.31 -22.88 -17.67
C LEU A 758 -33.06 -22.82 -16.75
N PRO A 759 -32.16 -23.83 -16.72
CA PRO A 759 -31.02 -23.81 -15.79
C PRO A 759 -30.08 -22.65 -16.10
N PRO A 760 -29.65 -21.86 -15.10
CA PRO A 760 -28.57 -20.92 -15.31
C PRO A 760 -27.29 -21.73 -15.60
N SER A 761 -26.63 -21.45 -16.72
CA SER A 761 -25.37 -22.06 -17.17
C SER A 761 -25.42 -23.56 -17.53
N LEU A 762 -25.71 -23.87 -18.80
CA LEU A 762 -25.18 -25.08 -19.43
C LEU A 762 -23.73 -24.82 -19.83
N ASN A 763 -22.80 -25.57 -19.24
CA ASN A 763 -21.43 -25.62 -19.72
C ASN A 763 -21.45 -26.14 -21.16
N LEU A 764 -21.13 -25.28 -22.12
CA LEU A 764 -20.92 -25.68 -23.51
C LEU A 764 -19.82 -26.76 -23.53
N PRO A 765 -20.08 -27.97 -24.05
CA PRO A 765 -19.02 -28.95 -24.22
C PRO A 765 -18.02 -28.43 -25.26
N SER A 766 -16.75 -28.69 -25.02
CA SER A 766 -15.64 -28.38 -25.93
C SER A 766 -15.71 -29.14 -27.27
N ASN A 767 -16.69 -30.03 -27.46
CA ASN A 767 -16.84 -30.87 -28.64
C ASN A 767 -18.31 -30.98 -29.12
N PRO A 768 -18.69 -30.34 -30.25
CA PRO A 768 -20.07 -30.24 -30.74
C PRO A 768 -20.65 -31.54 -31.35
N SER A 769 -19.91 -32.65 -31.32
CA SER A 769 -20.26 -33.89 -32.05
C SER A 769 -20.83 -35.03 -31.17
N SER A 770 -21.13 -34.77 -29.90
CA SER A 770 -21.71 -35.77 -28.99
C SER A 770 -23.19 -35.48 -28.71
N PRO A 771 -24.11 -36.46 -28.87
CA PRO A 771 -25.52 -36.25 -28.57
C PRO A 771 -25.70 -36.09 -27.06
N GLN A 772 -26.14 -34.92 -26.62
CA GLN A 772 -26.48 -34.67 -25.22
C GLN A 772 -27.79 -35.38 -24.83
N PRO A 773 -27.92 -35.86 -23.58
CA PRO A 773 -29.22 -36.29 -23.06
C PRO A 773 -30.19 -35.10 -23.04
N ALA A 774 -31.45 -35.31 -23.40
CA ALA A 774 -32.47 -34.27 -23.33
C ALA A 774 -32.59 -33.76 -21.88
N LEU A 775 -32.39 -32.45 -21.68
CA LEU A 775 -32.52 -31.82 -20.36
C LEU A 775 -33.94 -31.95 -19.77
N PHE A 776 -34.93 -32.12 -20.64
CA PHE A 776 -36.33 -32.27 -20.28
C PHE A 776 -36.89 -33.60 -20.80
N ASN A 777 -37.61 -34.32 -19.94
CA ASN A 777 -38.42 -35.48 -20.30
C ASN A 777 -39.80 -35.34 -19.60
N PRO A 778 -40.92 -35.26 -20.33
CA PRO A 778 -41.09 -35.32 -21.80
C PRO A 778 -40.51 -34.10 -22.55
N GLU A 779 -40.51 -34.15 -23.90
CA GLU A 779 -40.01 -33.07 -24.75
C GLU A 779 -40.56 -31.68 -24.33
N PRO A 780 -39.70 -30.65 -24.28
CA PRO A 780 -40.09 -29.33 -23.80
C PRO A 780 -40.96 -28.58 -24.84
N THR A 781 -41.82 -27.66 -24.38
CA THR A 781 -42.71 -26.86 -25.24
C THR A 781 -42.59 -25.36 -24.97
N LEU A 782 -42.65 -24.54 -26.04
CA LEU A 782 -42.68 -23.08 -25.96
C LEU A 782 -44.11 -22.50 -25.89
N ALA A 783 -45.15 -23.34 -25.89
CA ALA A 783 -46.54 -22.89 -25.89
C ALA A 783 -46.89 -21.92 -24.73
N PRO A 784 -46.43 -22.14 -23.47
CA PRO A 784 -46.66 -21.18 -22.39
C PRO A 784 -46.03 -19.81 -22.67
N THR A 785 -44.78 -19.79 -23.12
CA THR A 785 -44.06 -18.56 -23.49
C THR A 785 -44.79 -17.81 -24.59
N VAL A 786 -45.25 -18.52 -25.64
CA VAL A 786 -46.02 -17.93 -26.73
C VAL A 786 -47.34 -17.33 -26.23
N ALA A 787 -48.04 -17.99 -25.31
CA ALA A 787 -49.28 -17.48 -24.73
C ALA A 787 -49.07 -16.19 -23.92
N VAL A 788 -47.98 -16.12 -23.14
CA VAL A 788 -47.63 -14.91 -22.35
C VAL A 788 -47.29 -13.75 -23.28
N VAL A 789 -46.46 -13.98 -24.31
CA VAL A 789 -46.11 -12.93 -25.29
C VAL A 789 -47.34 -12.47 -26.06
N ARG A 790 -48.22 -13.39 -26.49
CA ARG A 790 -49.48 -13.05 -27.17
C ARG A 790 -50.38 -12.17 -26.31
N THR A 791 -50.48 -12.47 -25.02
CA THR A 791 -51.24 -11.64 -24.07
C THR A 791 -50.64 -10.24 -23.95
N ALA A 792 -49.30 -10.13 -23.88
CA ALA A 792 -48.62 -8.84 -23.86
C ALA A 792 -48.86 -8.03 -25.16
N LEU A 793 -48.87 -8.71 -26.32
CA LEU A 793 -49.13 -8.11 -27.63
C LEU A 793 -50.56 -7.56 -27.77
N GLN A 794 -51.57 -8.21 -27.19
CA GLN A 794 -52.96 -7.70 -27.22
C GLN A 794 -53.11 -6.31 -26.58
N SER A 795 -52.22 -5.97 -25.65
CA SER A 795 -52.21 -4.67 -24.96
C SER A 795 -51.27 -3.62 -25.60
N SER A 796 -50.58 -3.97 -26.70
CA SER A 796 -49.53 -3.13 -27.31
C SER A 796 -49.70 -3.00 -28.82
N SER A 797 -49.83 -1.77 -29.33
CA SER A 797 -49.75 -1.49 -30.77
C SER A 797 -48.30 -1.20 -31.19
N ASN A 798 -47.87 -1.70 -32.36
CA ASN A 798 -46.54 -1.45 -32.94
C ASN A 798 -45.36 -1.86 -32.01
N ALA A 799 -45.47 -3.01 -31.32
CA ALA A 799 -44.46 -3.45 -30.36
C ALA A 799 -43.20 -4.04 -31.02
N LEU A 800 -42.06 -3.82 -30.39
CA LEU A 800 -40.79 -4.52 -30.67
C LEU A 800 -40.73 -5.78 -29.81
N VAL A 801 -40.87 -6.96 -30.43
CA VAL A 801 -40.75 -8.25 -29.73
C VAL A 801 -39.32 -8.76 -29.86
N VAL A 802 -38.59 -8.91 -28.75
CA VAL A 802 -37.21 -9.38 -28.75
C VAL A 802 -37.14 -10.75 -28.11
N LEU A 803 -36.67 -11.73 -28.87
CA LEU A 803 -36.41 -13.11 -28.47
C LEU A 803 -34.91 -13.29 -28.33
N ASP A 804 -34.39 -13.07 -27.13
CA ASP A 804 -32.95 -13.06 -26.88
C ASP A 804 -32.48 -14.42 -26.37
N GLY A 805 -31.60 -15.08 -27.13
CA GLY A 805 -31.01 -16.36 -26.79
C GLY A 805 -31.71 -17.59 -27.38
N LEU A 806 -32.06 -17.58 -28.68
CA LEU A 806 -32.70 -18.75 -29.28
C LEU A 806 -31.77 -19.96 -29.44
N SER A 807 -30.45 -19.77 -29.43
CA SER A 807 -29.50 -20.88 -29.55
C SER A 807 -29.41 -21.70 -28.26
N GLU A 808 -29.58 -21.04 -27.14
CA GLU A 808 -29.60 -21.60 -25.80
C GLU A 808 -30.76 -22.61 -25.70
N LEU A 809 -31.87 -22.39 -26.40
CA LEU A 809 -32.95 -23.37 -26.50
C LEU A 809 -32.55 -24.67 -27.20
N LEU A 810 -31.66 -24.64 -28.21
CA LEU A 810 -31.14 -25.86 -28.83
C LEU A 810 -30.32 -26.67 -27.83
N ASP A 811 -29.42 -25.99 -27.10
CA ASP A 811 -28.59 -26.60 -26.06
C ASP A 811 -29.43 -27.21 -24.94
N MET A 812 -30.64 -26.68 -24.77
CA MET A 812 -31.62 -27.13 -23.81
C MET A 812 -32.53 -28.27 -24.29
N GLY A 813 -32.31 -28.78 -25.51
CA GLY A 813 -33.04 -29.91 -26.07
C GLY A 813 -34.33 -29.55 -26.80
N PHE A 814 -34.58 -28.26 -27.10
CA PHE A 814 -35.66 -27.88 -28.01
C PHE A 814 -35.22 -28.12 -29.46
N SER A 815 -36.07 -28.78 -30.26
CA SER A 815 -35.75 -28.95 -31.69
C SER A 815 -35.83 -27.61 -32.44
N ALA A 816 -34.99 -27.43 -33.46
CA ALA A 816 -35.04 -26.26 -34.33
C ALA A 816 -36.44 -26.05 -34.97
N THR A 817 -37.16 -27.15 -35.21
CA THR A 817 -38.56 -27.13 -35.69
C THR A 817 -39.49 -26.45 -34.69
N LEU A 818 -39.43 -26.83 -33.40
CA LEU A 818 -40.27 -26.24 -32.35
C LEU A 818 -39.96 -24.76 -32.14
N ILE A 819 -38.67 -24.39 -32.10
CA ILE A 819 -38.24 -23.00 -31.99
C ILE A 819 -38.78 -22.19 -33.18
N THR A 820 -38.61 -22.70 -34.40
CA THR A 820 -39.07 -22.02 -35.63
C THR A 820 -40.60 -21.88 -35.67
N GLN A 821 -41.35 -22.87 -35.19
CA GLN A 821 -42.81 -22.79 -35.08
C GLN A 821 -43.25 -21.71 -34.08
N ALA A 822 -42.58 -21.61 -32.93
CA ALA A 822 -42.85 -20.57 -31.94
C ALA A 822 -42.55 -19.17 -32.48
N VAL A 823 -41.39 -18.97 -33.12
CA VAL A 823 -41.03 -17.69 -33.75
C VAL A 823 -42.03 -17.33 -34.84
N ARG A 824 -42.47 -18.29 -35.67
CA ARG A 824 -43.50 -18.07 -36.70
C ARG A 824 -44.82 -17.58 -36.10
N ALA A 825 -45.28 -18.22 -35.02
CA ALA A 825 -46.51 -17.84 -34.34
C ALA A 825 -46.41 -16.40 -33.79
N LEU A 826 -45.30 -16.08 -33.12
CA LEU A 826 -45.06 -14.74 -32.58
C LEU A 826 -44.89 -13.67 -33.67
N LEU A 827 -44.26 -14.01 -34.80
CA LEU A 827 -44.16 -13.11 -35.94
C LEU A 827 -45.54 -12.81 -36.54
N SER A 828 -46.42 -13.81 -36.63
CA SER A 828 -47.81 -13.62 -37.07
C SER A 828 -48.58 -12.71 -36.09
N ASP A 829 -48.44 -12.95 -34.78
CA ASP A 829 -49.09 -12.17 -33.73
C ASP A 829 -48.58 -10.71 -33.71
N ALA A 830 -47.26 -10.51 -33.80
CA ALA A 830 -46.66 -9.18 -33.87
C ALA A 830 -47.09 -8.42 -35.14
N ARG A 831 -47.16 -9.11 -36.28
CA ARG A 831 -47.62 -8.51 -37.54
C ARG A 831 -49.06 -8.03 -37.47
N ALA A 832 -49.95 -8.74 -36.76
CA ALA A 832 -51.35 -8.35 -36.61
C ALA A 832 -51.53 -7.01 -35.86
N VAL A 833 -50.58 -6.64 -35.00
CA VAL A 833 -50.57 -5.37 -34.25
C VAL A 833 -49.61 -4.32 -34.85
N GLY A 834 -49.07 -4.57 -36.04
CA GLY A 834 -48.12 -3.69 -36.72
C GLY A 834 -46.73 -3.66 -36.11
N GLY A 835 -46.35 -4.63 -35.28
CA GLY A 835 -45.01 -4.76 -34.67
C GLY A 835 -44.02 -5.57 -35.51
N CYS A 836 -42.83 -5.80 -34.96
CA CYS A 836 -41.78 -6.64 -35.57
C CYS A 836 -41.13 -7.57 -34.55
N VAL A 837 -40.45 -8.61 -35.03
CA VAL A 837 -39.75 -9.59 -34.19
C VAL A 837 -38.25 -9.47 -34.41
N VAL A 838 -37.48 -9.39 -33.33
CA VAL A 838 -36.03 -9.48 -33.31
C VAL A 838 -35.66 -10.78 -32.60
N SER A 839 -34.70 -11.52 -33.14
CA SER A 839 -34.17 -12.71 -32.50
C SER A 839 -32.65 -12.71 -32.52
N THR A 840 -32.04 -13.16 -31.43
CA THR A 840 -30.61 -13.48 -31.39
C THR A 840 -30.43 -14.99 -31.43
N ALA A 841 -29.55 -15.45 -32.29
CA ALA A 841 -29.15 -16.86 -32.41
C ALA A 841 -27.68 -16.90 -32.85
N HIS A 842 -26.92 -17.90 -32.45
CA HIS A 842 -25.60 -18.16 -33.02
C HIS A 842 -25.76 -18.84 -34.39
N GLU A 843 -24.84 -18.57 -35.33
CA GLU A 843 -24.90 -19.15 -36.67
C GLU A 843 -24.76 -20.67 -36.62
N ASN A 844 -25.92 -21.32 -36.75
CA ASN A 844 -26.08 -22.76 -36.88
C ASN A 844 -27.05 -23.01 -38.04
N GLU A 845 -26.65 -23.82 -39.04
CA GLU A 845 -27.49 -24.10 -40.21
C GLU A 845 -28.85 -24.73 -39.83
N GLU A 846 -28.91 -25.53 -38.78
CA GLU A 846 -30.11 -26.24 -38.34
C GLU A 846 -31.21 -25.27 -37.88
N LEU A 847 -30.86 -24.19 -37.19
CA LEU A 847 -31.81 -23.18 -36.67
C LEU A 847 -31.89 -21.93 -37.54
N THR A 848 -30.75 -21.41 -37.99
CA THR A 848 -30.69 -20.14 -38.75
C THR A 848 -31.39 -20.27 -40.10
N ARG A 849 -31.23 -21.41 -40.80
CA ARG A 849 -31.80 -21.60 -42.14
C ARG A 849 -33.33 -21.66 -42.12
N PRO A 850 -34.00 -22.38 -41.19
CA PRO A 850 -35.46 -22.31 -41.04
C PRO A 850 -35.99 -20.93 -40.61
N LEU A 851 -35.28 -20.22 -39.72
CA LEU A 851 -35.69 -18.87 -39.28
C LEU A 851 -35.70 -17.87 -40.46
N LEU A 852 -34.69 -17.92 -41.33
CA LEU A 852 -34.62 -17.12 -42.56
C LEU A 852 -35.67 -17.53 -43.62
N ARG A 853 -36.59 -18.46 -43.34
CA ARG A 853 -37.73 -18.79 -44.20
C ARG A 853 -39.07 -18.26 -43.70
N LEU A 854 -39.09 -17.55 -42.56
CA LEU A 854 -40.34 -17.16 -41.86
C LEU A 854 -41.10 -15.97 -42.46
N GLY A 855 -40.66 -15.40 -43.58
CA GLY A 855 -41.29 -14.24 -44.23
C GLY A 855 -40.24 -13.20 -44.62
N PRO A 856 -40.60 -11.91 -44.71
CA PRO A 856 -39.61 -10.86 -44.96
C PRO A 856 -38.66 -10.76 -43.76
N TRP A 857 -37.37 -10.90 -44.02
CA TRP A 857 -36.35 -10.97 -42.98
C TRP A 857 -35.17 -10.07 -43.24
N TRP A 858 -34.54 -9.68 -42.14
CA TRP A 858 -33.26 -9.00 -42.07
C TRP A 858 -32.30 -9.88 -41.29
N ARG A 859 -31.06 -9.97 -41.74
CA ARG A 859 -30.01 -10.71 -41.06
C ARG A 859 -28.84 -9.79 -40.79
N VAL A 860 -28.43 -9.73 -39.53
CA VAL A 860 -27.22 -9.05 -39.05
C VAL A 860 -26.18 -10.11 -38.69
N SER A 861 -24.99 -10.01 -39.26
CA SER A 861 -23.88 -10.97 -39.07
C SER A 861 -22.51 -10.28 -39.23
N GLY A 862 -21.41 -10.98 -38.95
CA GLY A 862 -20.05 -10.43 -39.06
C GLY A 862 -19.78 -9.27 -38.11
N LEU A 863 -20.40 -9.25 -36.92
CA LEU A 863 -20.26 -8.20 -35.93
C LEU A 863 -18.81 -8.08 -35.44
N THR A 864 -18.20 -6.92 -35.63
CA THR A 864 -16.83 -6.60 -35.23
C THR A 864 -16.80 -5.32 -34.39
N PRO A 865 -16.14 -5.34 -33.23
CA PRO A 865 -15.89 -4.12 -32.46
C PRO A 865 -14.74 -3.33 -33.12
N ARG A 866 -14.96 -2.05 -33.42
CA ARG A 866 -13.92 -1.17 -33.98
C ARG A 866 -13.99 0.21 -33.35
N SER A 867 -12.97 0.58 -32.57
CA SER A 867 -12.69 1.97 -32.17
C SER A 867 -13.90 2.80 -31.73
N GLY A 868 -14.72 2.32 -30.79
CA GLY A 868 -15.89 3.10 -30.34
C GLY A 868 -17.16 2.88 -31.16
N GLU A 869 -17.19 1.94 -32.10
CA GLU A 869 -18.37 1.58 -32.90
C GLU A 869 -18.53 0.05 -33.09
N VAL A 870 -19.76 -0.42 -33.29
CA VAL A 870 -20.05 -1.78 -33.76
C VAL A 870 -20.40 -1.74 -35.24
N SER A 871 -19.64 -2.49 -36.04
CA SER A 871 -19.90 -2.70 -37.46
C SER A 871 -20.18 -4.15 -37.77
N GLY A 872 -20.94 -4.41 -38.82
CA GLY A 872 -21.20 -5.76 -39.30
C GLY A 872 -21.72 -5.76 -40.73
N GLU A 873 -22.35 -6.85 -41.12
CA GLU A 873 -22.97 -7.08 -42.40
C GLU A 873 -24.49 -7.23 -42.25
N ILE A 874 -25.25 -6.56 -43.12
CA ILE A 874 -26.70 -6.73 -43.24
C ILE A 874 -27.01 -7.40 -44.57
N SER A 875 -27.85 -8.44 -44.52
CA SER A 875 -28.52 -9.03 -45.69
C SER A 875 -30.02 -9.07 -45.44
N ALA A 876 -30.82 -9.10 -46.50
CA ALA A 876 -32.28 -9.06 -46.39
C ALA A 876 -32.96 -9.70 -47.60
N ILE A 877 -34.05 -10.44 -47.37
CA ILE A 877 -35.02 -10.78 -48.41
C ILE A 877 -36.27 -9.94 -48.14
N PRO A 878 -36.67 -9.03 -49.05
CA PRO A 878 -37.71 -8.06 -48.78
C PRO A 878 -39.11 -8.67 -48.67
N GLY A 879 -39.97 -7.93 -47.99
CA GLY A 879 -41.42 -7.88 -48.24
C GLY A 879 -41.76 -6.64 -49.04
N GLU A 880 -42.98 -6.09 -48.86
CA GLU A 880 -43.52 -4.96 -49.64
C GLU A 880 -42.77 -3.60 -49.50
N CYS A 881 -41.67 -3.50 -48.73
CA CYS A 881 -41.10 -2.20 -48.32
C CYS A 881 -39.55 -2.07 -48.32
N GLY A 882 -38.77 -2.83 -49.11
CA GLY A 882 -37.30 -2.60 -49.17
C GLY A 882 -36.52 -3.30 -50.29
N PRO A 883 -35.25 -2.95 -50.52
CA PRO A 883 -34.39 -3.57 -51.54
C PRO A 883 -33.84 -4.95 -51.08
N ALA A 884 -33.73 -5.90 -52.00
CA ALA A 884 -33.19 -7.23 -51.71
C ALA A 884 -31.67 -7.21 -51.62
N VAL A 885 -31.12 -7.71 -50.52
CA VAL A 885 -29.67 -7.82 -50.29
C VAL A 885 -29.32 -9.30 -50.08
N SER A 886 -28.78 -9.94 -51.12
CA SER A 886 -28.36 -11.34 -51.05
C SER A 886 -27.33 -11.57 -49.95
N ARG A 887 -27.34 -12.75 -49.32
CA ARG A 887 -26.32 -13.19 -48.37
C ARG A 887 -24.90 -13.07 -48.96
N ASP A 888 -24.73 -13.37 -50.24
CA ASP A 888 -23.44 -13.31 -50.93
C ASP A 888 -22.97 -11.87 -51.25
N LYS A 889 -23.89 -10.89 -51.12
CA LYS A 889 -23.65 -9.47 -51.39
C LYS A 889 -24.14 -8.60 -50.24
N ALA A 890 -23.89 -9.03 -49.01
CA ALA A 890 -24.26 -8.27 -47.82
C ALA A 890 -23.59 -6.88 -47.82
N VAL A 891 -24.30 -5.89 -47.28
CA VAL A 891 -23.81 -4.52 -47.12
C VAL A 891 -23.20 -4.35 -45.73
N GLN A 892 -22.16 -3.53 -45.61
CA GLN A 892 -21.59 -3.23 -44.29
C GLN A 892 -22.42 -2.16 -43.59
N PHE A 893 -22.56 -2.25 -42.28
CA PHE A 893 -23.21 -1.21 -41.49
C PHE A 893 -22.37 -0.76 -40.30
N ARG A 894 -22.74 0.39 -39.76
CA ARG A 894 -22.20 1.00 -38.55
C ARG A 894 -23.35 1.56 -37.71
N LEU A 895 -23.35 1.25 -36.42
CA LEU A 895 -24.29 1.84 -35.47
C LEU A 895 -23.81 3.24 -35.05
N GLU A 896 -24.65 4.24 -35.31
CA GLU A 896 -24.51 5.60 -34.77
C GLU A 896 -25.57 5.82 -33.68
N PRO A 897 -25.40 6.79 -32.77
CA PRO A 897 -26.27 6.97 -31.60
C PRO A 897 -27.79 6.97 -31.87
N ALA A 898 -28.23 7.40 -33.06
CA ALA A 898 -29.65 7.40 -33.46
C ALA A 898 -29.90 6.89 -34.89
N ALA A 899 -28.92 6.26 -35.54
CA ALA A 899 -29.02 5.83 -36.93
C ALA A 899 -28.22 4.56 -37.21
N VAL A 900 -28.61 3.84 -38.26
CA VAL A 900 -27.81 2.76 -38.84
C VAL A 900 -27.29 3.26 -40.18
N ARG A 901 -25.98 3.47 -40.31
CA ARG A 901 -25.38 3.82 -41.60
C ARG A 901 -24.94 2.56 -42.33
N VAL A 902 -25.27 2.48 -43.61
CA VAL A 902 -25.02 1.33 -44.48
C VAL A 902 -24.11 1.74 -45.63
N PHE A 903 -23.18 0.87 -46.00
CA PHE A 903 -22.15 1.11 -47.01
C PHE A 903 -21.89 -0.15 -47.85
N PRO A 904 -21.45 -0.01 -49.13
CA PRO A 904 -21.02 -1.17 -49.91
C PRO A 904 -19.80 -1.85 -49.29
N LYS A 905 -19.81 -3.19 -49.27
CA LYS A 905 -18.74 -4.02 -48.68
C LYS A 905 -17.38 -3.71 -49.33
N GLY A 906 -16.38 -3.40 -48.50
CA GLY A 906 -14.98 -3.17 -48.93
C GLY A 906 -14.61 -1.73 -49.28
N THR A 907 -15.53 -0.76 -49.16
CA THR A 907 -15.28 0.64 -49.57
C THR A 907 -14.59 1.51 -48.51
N GLY A 908 -14.53 1.08 -47.25
CA GLY A 908 -13.72 1.71 -46.19
C GLY A 908 -14.12 3.13 -45.76
N ARG A 909 -14.80 3.91 -46.61
CA ARG A 909 -15.39 5.25 -46.42
C ARG A 909 -16.19 5.58 -47.69
N GLY A 910 -17.52 5.59 -47.63
CA GLY A 910 -18.33 6.06 -48.76
C GLY A 910 -19.82 5.86 -48.52
N TYR A 911 -20.58 6.95 -48.46
CA TYR A 911 -22.04 7.00 -48.34
C TYR A 911 -22.73 6.17 -49.43
N LEU A 912 -23.85 5.55 -49.08
CA LEU A 912 -24.85 5.06 -50.02
C LEU A 912 -25.88 6.16 -50.28
#